data_AF-A0A8T0KJG1-F1
#
_entry.id   AF-A0A8T0KJG1-F1
#
_cell.length_a   1.000
_cell.length_b   1.000
_cell.length_c   1.000
_cell.angle_alpha   90.00
_cell.angle_beta   90.00
_cell.angle_gamma   90.00
#
_symmetry.space_group_name_H-M   'P 1'
#
loop_
_entity.id
_entity.type
_entity.pdbx_description
1 polymer ?
#
loop_
_entity_poly.entity_id
_entity_poly.type
_entity_poly.pdbx_seq_one_letter_code
_entity_poly.pdbx_strand_id
1 'polypeptide(L)'
;MNVLNVAEKPSVAKSVSTILSRNQGMRMREGRSRYNKIFEFNYTIRGQPCHMLFTSVTGHLMELEFDERYRKWHACNPADLFRAPVHKSVPEDKKDIKRTLEEEARRCQWLVLWLDCDREGENIAFEVIDVCTAVNPHLTIKRARFSALIERFSFALCPVVVVVFFFYFCCLIAAAFHREIHHSVQNLEEPKKSLADAVDARQEIDLRIGASFTRFQTMLMKDAFAIDTATDGRNLVLSYGPCQFPTLGFVVERYWEIQAHEPEEFWSINCAHDSDGRIAKFSWMRGHLFDYTCAVIIYEMCVEELTATVTNVRLQEKLKYPPHPLNTIELEKRASRYFRMSSEHTMKVTGDYHLFVCFQATIVQEQQGHPEWGVYAQRLLDPGTGLWRNPRGGGHDDKAHPPIHPTKFSTGESGWSQDHRKLYELVVRHFLACVSKPAVGAETTVEIGIAGELFSACGRVILEKNYLDVYHYESWGGSLIPTYTIGQQFIPSTFILDSGITRPPPLLSEADLLSCMDKEGIGTDATMHDHIKKLLDRFYATKDANTRFTPTNLGEALVMGYDDMGYKLWKPYLRAVMERDMKFVSEGNKSKADVLATSLQLMEACFLDARLNKGKLLEAMAIFFERSSRSANDELHAMGVVRRCGLCQESDMVLRKNRDGNFMVGCLGYPQCRNAVWLPGSLSEAVVTTNTCNICTPGPVYLIQFKFRQLEIPPNYSVNHLGCIGGCDEILSQVTEICGRGSRMPARPRGPTAPPSNAHHTNPRQRPCMNCQETGHSSNDCPLRSRNVGHRGRSEHNGEASVSCSSCRTPCILRTANTANNRGRKFYACQSQECNFFVWEDSLNDGTGARSATRSNSIPSSNPGRTGGRGSRGRGGQTGAHTAATTFVSATGDPISGRRCFRCGDPSHFANLCPNRGV
;
A
#
# COMPACT_ATOMS: atom_id res chain seq x y z
N MET A 1 -10.60 -48.49 0.57
CA MET A 1 -9.59 -47.42 0.42
C MET A 1 -9.86 -46.34 1.45
N ASN A 2 -8.83 -45.86 2.16
CA ASN A 2 -8.94 -44.78 3.12
C ASN A 2 -8.59 -43.43 2.46
N VAL A 3 -9.43 -42.42 2.68
CA VAL A 3 -9.34 -41.10 2.05
C VAL A 3 -9.32 -40.03 3.14
N LEU A 4 -8.17 -39.37 3.30
CA LEU A 4 -8.07 -38.20 4.18
C LEU A 4 -8.73 -37.01 3.46
N ASN A 5 -9.65 -36.33 4.14
CA ASN A 5 -10.31 -35.14 3.63
C ASN A 5 -10.00 -33.98 4.58
N VAL A 6 -9.50 -32.85 4.07
CA VAL A 6 -9.08 -31.71 4.90
C VAL A 6 -9.76 -30.43 4.44
N ALA A 7 -10.54 -29.81 5.33
CA ALA A 7 -11.13 -28.50 5.12
C ALA A 7 -10.35 -27.38 5.85
N GLU A 8 -10.63 -26.13 5.49
CA GLU A 8 -9.94 -24.96 6.06
C GLU A 8 -10.29 -24.70 7.54
N LYS A 9 -11.53 -25.00 7.95
CA LYS A 9 -12.09 -24.65 9.27
C LYS A 9 -12.91 -25.82 9.85
N PRO A 10 -13.03 -25.98 11.19
CA PRO A 10 -13.79 -27.08 11.80
C PRO A 10 -15.29 -27.12 11.45
N SER A 11 -15.92 -25.94 11.30
CA SER A 11 -17.31 -25.80 10.87
C SER A 11 -17.53 -26.34 9.45
N VAL A 12 -16.61 -26.05 8.54
CA VAL A 12 -16.63 -26.57 7.16
C VAL A 12 -16.53 -28.09 7.16
N ALA A 13 -15.56 -28.67 7.87
CA ALA A 13 -15.40 -30.13 7.95
C ALA A 13 -16.66 -30.83 8.46
N LYS A 14 -17.27 -30.32 9.54
CA LYS A 14 -18.52 -30.82 10.11
C LYS A 14 -19.70 -30.71 9.12
N SER A 15 -19.78 -29.60 8.39
CA SER A 15 -20.85 -29.36 7.40
C SER A 15 -20.75 -30.36 6.24
N VAL A 16 -19.58 -30.44 5.61
CA VAL A 16 -19.34 -31.32 4.46
C VAL A 16 -19.46 -32.80 4.84
N SER A 17 -18.95 -33.21 6.01
CA SER A 17 -19.09 -34.60 6.49
C SER A 17 -20.55 -34.98 6.73
N THR A 18 -21.36 -34.09 7.32
CA THR A 18 -22.80 -34.30 7.56
C THR A 18 -23.56 -34.44 6.24
N ILE A 19 -23.20 -33.65 5.23
CA ILE A 19 -23.79 -33.68 3.88
C ILE A 19 -23.44 -34.98 3.15
N LEU A 20 -22.16 -35.33 3.10
CA LEU A 20 -21.67 -36.51 2.38
C LEU A 20 -22.14 -37.83 3.01
N SER A 21 -22.14 -37.93 4.34
CA SER A 21 -22.66 -39.09 5.08
C SER A 21 -24.19 -39.17 5.12
N ARG A 22 -24.90 -38.10 4.69
CA ARG A 22 -26.36 -37.94 4.89
C ARG A 22 -26.78 -38.08 6.36
N ASN A 23 -25.86 -37.78 7.28
CA ASN A 23 -25.97 -38.04 8.71
C ASN A 23 -26.26 -39.52 9.09
N GLN A 24 -25.85 -40.47 8.25
CA GLN A 24 -26.00 -41.92 8.47
C GLN A 24 -24.63 -42.57 8.59
N GLY A 25 -24.43 -43.38 9.64
CA GLY A 25 -23.18 -44.13 9.85
C GLY A 25 -21.92 -43.27 10.08
N MET A 26 -22.06 -41.97 10.33
CA MET A 26 -20.95 -41.09 10.65
C MET A 26 -20.51 -41.25 12.11
N ARG A 27 -19.24 -41.60 12.33
CA ARG A 27 -18.59 -41.65 13.63
C ARG A 27 -17.74 -40.40 13.84
N MET A 28 -17.83 -39.79 15.01
CA MET A 28 -16.89 -38.73 15.42
C MET A 28 -15.74 -39.34 16.23
N ARG A 29 -14.51 -38.89 15.95
CA ARG A 29 -13.30 -39.18 16.72
C ARG A 29 -12.57 -37.88 17.05
N GLU A 30 -11.92 -37.86 18.21
CA GLU A 30 -11.05 -36.76 18.62
C GLU A 30 -9.72 -36.77 17.85
N GLY A 31 -9.30 -35.60 17.37
CA GLY A 31 -7.94 -35.37 16.88
C GLY A 31 -7.00 -35.03 18.04
N ARG A 32 -5.76 -34.63 17.73
CA ARG A 32 -4.84 -34.09 18.76
C ARG A 32 -5.23 -32.67 19.18
N SER A 33 -5.72 -31.86 18.23
CA SER A 33 -6.29 -30.54 18.53
C SER A 33 -7.71 -30.70 19.08
N ARG A 34 -8.00 -29.99 20.18
CA ARG A 34 -9.33 -29.95 20.82
C ARG A 34 -10.45 -29.46 19.86
N TYR A 35 -10.10 -28.63 18.89
CA TYR A 35 -11.05 -27.97 17.99
C TYR A 35 -11.25 -28.71 16.67
N ASN A 36 -10.24 -29.47 16.21
CA ASN A 36 -10.23 -30.14 14.92
C ASN A 36 -10.61 -31.62 15.08
N LYS A 37 -11.91 -31.90 15.01
CA LYS A 37 -12.46 -33.27 15.09
C LYS A 37 -12.16 -34.07 13.81
N ILE A 38 -12.33 -35.39 13.90
CA ILE A 38 -12.30 -36.32 12.77
C ILE A 38 -13.70 -36.92 12.61
N PHE A 39 -14.24 -36.91 11.39
CA PHE A 39 -15.53 -37.49 11.03
C PHE A 39 -15.31 -38.66 10.07
N GLU A 40 -15.67 -39.86 10.48
CA GLU A 40 -15.46 -41.11 9.76
C GLU A 40 -16.77 -41.65 9.19
N PHE A 41 -16.83 -41.94 7.89
CA PHE A 41 -18.01 -42.52 7.25
C PHE A 41 -17.64 -43.26 5.95
N ASN A 42 -18.50 -44.18 5.51
CA ASN A 42 -18.33 -44.86 4.22
C ASN A 42 -18.98 -44.05 3.09
N TYR A 43 -18.32 -44.00 1.94
CA TYR A 43 -18.77 -43.28 0.76
C TYR A 43 -18.32 -43.99 -0.53
N THR A 44 -18.71 -43.48 -1.70
CA THR A 44 -18.32 -44.05 -3.00
C THR A 44 -17.91 -42.94 -3.96
N ILE A 45 -16.66 -42.97 -4.41
CA ILE A 45 -16.08 -41.99 -5.36
C ILE A 45 -15.88 -42.69 -6.69
N ARG A 46 -16.54 -42.23 -7.76
CA ARG A 46 -16.50 -42.79 -9.12
C ARG A 46 -16.71 -44.32 -9.16
N GLY A 47 -17.63 -44.81 -8.34
CA GLY A 47 -17.94 -46.25 -8.20
C GLY A 47 -17.01 -47.04 -7.28
N GLN A 48 -15.93 -46.45 -6.76
CA GLN A 48 -15.02 -47.13 -5.83
C GLN A 48 -15.44 -46.89 -4.36
N PRO A 49 -15.64 -47.94 -3.55
CA PRO A 49 -15.99 -47.81 -2.14
C PRO A 49 -14.80 -47.32 -1.31
N CYS A 50 -15.01 -46.25 -0.56
CA CYS A 50 -13.99 -45.62 0.26
C CYS A 50 -14.48 -45.33 1.68
N HIS A 51 -13.55 -45.35 2.62
CA HIS A 51 -13.73 -44.87 3.98
C HIS A 51 -13.16 -43.45 4.05
N MET A 52 -14.01 -42.49 4.38
CA MET A 52 -13.70 -41.07 4.42
C MET A 52 -13.29 -40.69 5.85
N LEU A 53 -12.10 -40.15 6.03
CA LEU A 53 -11.62 -39.58 7.29
C LEU A 53 -11.56 -38.07 7.11
N PHE A 54 -12.57 -37.35 7.61
CA PHE A 54 -12.73 -35.91 7.36
C PHE A 54 -12.28 -35.10 8.57
N THR A 55 -11.36 -34.16 8.38
CA THR A 55 -10.88 -33.25 9.42
C THR A 55 -10.64 -31.84 8.85
N SER A 56 -10.01 -30.95 9.61
CA SER A 56 -9.74 -29.57 9.20
C SER A 56 -8.43 -29.02 9.73
N VAL A 57 -7.94 -27.95 9.09
CA VAL A 57 -7.02 -26.98 9.67
C VAL A 57 -7.81 -25.83 10.35
N THR A 58 -7.15 -24.69 10.59
CA THR A 58 -7.74 -23.45 11.11
C THR A 58 -7.14 -22.26 10.35
N GLY A 59 -7.48 -22.12 9.06
CA GLY A 59 -6.74 -21.25 8.14
C GLY A 59 -5.33 -21.78 7.86
N HIS A 60 -4.37 -20.88 7.58
CA HIS A 60 -2.96 -21.25 7.34
C HIS A 60 -2.38 -22.14 8.44
N LEU A 61 -1.80 -23.26 8.01
CA LEU A 61 -1.12 -24.24 8.83
C LEU A 61 0.34 -23.84 9.08
N MET A 62 0.94 -23.07 8.17
CA MET A 62 2.32 -22.59 8.25
C MET A 62 2.41 -21.07 8.27
N GLU A 63 3.53 -20.57 8.78
CA GLU A 63 3.92 -19.17 8.74
C GLU A 63 5.29 -19.03 8.09
N LEU A 64 5.47 -18.00 7.25
CA LEU A 64 6.73 -17.71 6.58
C LEU A 64 7.61 -16.85 7.51
N GLU A 65 8.75 -17.40 7.93
CA GLU A 65 9.68 -16.72 8.83
C GLU A 65 11.10 -16.67 8.23
N PHE A 66 11.92 -15.73 8.72
CA PHE A 66 13.36 -15.76 8.44
C PHE A 66 14.07 -16.85 9.25
N ASP A 67 15.21 -17.33 8.74
CA ASP A 67 16.14 -18.15 9.54
C ASP A 67 16.45 -17.50 10.89
N GLU A 68 16.62 -18.32 11.93
CA GLU A 68 16.73 -17.89 13.34
C GLU A 68 17.76 -16.75 13.55
N ARG A 69 18.90 -16.83 12.84
CA ARG A 69 19.97 -15.82 12.86
C ARG A 69 19.56 -14.41 12.43
N TYR A 70 18.44 -14.26 11.69
CA TYR A 70 17.89 -12.97 11.25
C TYR A 70 16.61 -12.56 12.01
N ARG A 71 16.02 -13.44 12.84
CA ARG A 71 14.75 -13.14 13.55
C ARG A 71 14.90 -12.00 14.55
N LYS A 72 15.99 -11.96 15.31
CA LYS A 72 16.29 -10.89 16.28
C LYS A 72 16.62 -9.59 15.55
N TRP A 73 16.00 -8.49 15.96
CA TRP A 73 16.09 -7.20 15.27
C TRP A 73 17.51 -6.65 15.13
N HIS A 74 18.34 -6.84 16.16
CA HIS A 74 19.74 -6.38 16.20
C HIS A 74 20.76 -7.42 15.71
N ALA A 75 20.33 -8.62 15.26
CA ALA A 75 21.26 -9.68 14.84
C ALA A 75 21.77 -9.53 13.40
N CYS A 76 21.15 -8.67 12.58
CA CYS A 76 21.57 -8.41 11.21
C CYS A 76 21.35 -6.94 10.82
N ASN A 77 22.00 -6.50 9.74
CA ASN A 77 21.69 -5.23 9.12
C ASN A 77 20.35 -5.37 8.37
N PRO A 78 19.37 -4.45 8.48
CA PRO A 78 18.08 -4.63 7.82
C PRO A 78 18.14 -4.72 6.28
N ALA A 79 19.24 -4.30 5.62
CA ALA A 79 19.43 -4.59 4.18
C ALA A 79 19.60 -6.08 3.87
N ASP A 80 20.14 -6.86 4.81
CA ASP A 80 20.43 -8.28 4.58
C ASP A 80 19.13 -9.09 4.41
N LEU A 81 18.00 -8.59 4.93
CA LEU A 81 16.69 -9.23 4.90
C LEU A 81 16.09 -9.33 3.49
N PHE A 82 16.52 -8.50 2.53
CA PHE A 82 16.16 -8.66 1.11
C PHE A 82 16.67 -9.98 0.52
N ARG A 83 17.75 -10.55 1.07
CA ARG A 83 18.40 -11.78 0.58
C ARG A 83 18.48 -12.89 1.63
N ALA A 84 18.04 -12.64 2.86
CA ALA A 84 18.06 -13.62 3.93
C ALA A 84 17.21 -14.86 3.56
N PRO A 85 17.66 -16.09 3.84
CA PRO A 85 16.80 -17.28 3.74
C PRO A 85 15.54 -17.12 4.59
N VAL A 86 14.42 -17.57 4.00
CA VAL A 86 13.10 -17.68 4.62
C VAL A 86 12.62 -19.11 4.49
N HIS A 87 11.85 -19.58 5.46
CA HIS A 87 11.27 -20.92 5.48
C HIS A 87 9.84 -20.85 6.02
N LYS A 88 8.96 -21.73 5.52
CA LYS A 88 7.65 -21.96 6.13
C LYS A 88 7.80 -22.93 7.30
N SER A 89 7.20 -22.61 8.44
CA SER A 89 7.17 -23.48 9.62
C SER A 89 5.79 -23.50 10.27
N VAL A 90 5.41 -24.62 10.88
CA VAL A 90 4.16 -24.75 11.63
C VAL A 90 4.35 -24.14 13.03
N PRO A 91 3.57 -23.11 13.43
CA PRO A 91 3.66 -22.48 14.75
C PRO A 91 3.16 -23.44 15.85
N GLU A 92 3.53 -23.15 17.11
CA GLU A 92 3.35 -24.06 18.25
C GLU A 92 1.89 -24.49 18.45
N ASP A 93 0.95 -23.55 18.34
CA ASP A 93 -0.49 -23.74 18.48
C ASP A 93 -1.09 -24.68 17.42
N LYS A 94 -0.45 -24.78 16.25
CA LYS A 94 -0.91 -25.62 15.12
C LYS A 94 -0.18 -26.97 15.03
N LYS A 95 0.81 -27.23 15.89
CA LYS A 95 1.55 -28.52 15.88
C LYS A 95 0.65 -29.73 16.13
N ASP A 96 -0.43 -29.61 16.91
CA ASP A 96 -1.38 -30.71 17.10
C ASP A 96 -2.24 -30.96 15.87
N ILE A 97 -2.58 -29.93 15.09
CA ILE A 97 -3.22 -30.08 13.79
C ILE A 97 -2.27 -30.83 12.85
N LYS A 98 -1.01 -30.39 12.74
CA LYS A 98 0.05 -31.08 11.95
C LYS A 98 0.19 -32.55 12.35
N ARG A 99 0.30 -32.84 13.65
CA ARG A 99 0.42 -34.21 14.20
C ARG A 99 -0.76 -35.09 13.79
N THR A 100 -1.98 -34.53 13.85
CA THR A 100 -3.21 -35.23 13.42
C THR A 100 -3.17 -35.53 11.92
N LEU A 101 -2.81 -34.56 11.08
CA LEU A 101 -2.68 -34.75 9.63
C LEU A 101 -1.65 -35.82 9.29
N GLU A 102 -0.49 -35.82 9.96
CA GLU A 102 0.53 -36.86 9.78
C GLU A 102 0.06 -38.26 10.22
N GLU A 103 -0.68 -38.36 11.33
CA GLU A 103 -1.18 -39.64 11.86
C GLU A 103 -2.20 -40.27 10.90
N GLU A 104 -3.10 -39.49 10.32
CA GLU A 104 -4.10 -39.98 9.36
C GLU A 104 -3.52 -40.18 7.95
N ALA A 105 -2.59 -39.32 7.50
CA ALA A 105 -1.93 -39.43 6.18
C ALA A 105 -1.19 -40.77 6.00
N ARG A 106 -0.55 -41.29 7.07
CA ARG A 106 0.11 -42.61 7.07
C ARG A 106 -0.85 -43.78 6.84
N ARG A 107 -2.16 -43.59 7.07
CA ARG A 107 -3.21 -44.63 6.99
C ARG A 107 -4.08 -44.50 5.74
N CYS A 108 -3.92 -43.42 4.99
CA CYS A 108 -4.71 -43.09 3.82
C CYS A 108 -3.95 -43.37 2.51
N GLN A 109 -4.70 -43.60 1.43
CA GLN A 109 -4.15 -43.72 0.08
C GLN A 109 -4.37 -42.43 -0.70
N TRP A 110 -5.44 -41.69 -0.39
CA TRP A 110 -5.82 -40.45 -1.06
C TRP A 110 -5.90 -39.30 -0.05
N LEU A 111 -5.60 -38.08 -0.52
CA LEU A 111 -5.82 -36.81 0.16
C LEU A 111 -6.74 -35.93 -0.70
N VAL A 112 -7.90 -35.56 -0.18
CA VAL A 112 -8.88 -34.69 -0.85
C VAL A 112 -8.98 -33.36 -0.11
N LEU A 113 -8.76 -32.26 -0.84
CA LEU A 113 -8.63 -30.91 -0.31
C LEU A 113 -9.97 -30.16 -0.46
N TRP A 114 -10.55 -29.79 0.68
CA TRP A 114 -11.86 -29.12 0.85
C TRP A 114 -11.71 -27.72 1.48
N LEU A 115 -10.63 -27.02 1.14
CA LEU A 115 -10.38 -25.65 1.56
C LEU A 115 -11.18 -24.65 0.72
N ASP A 116 -11.28 -23.39 1.13
CA ASP A 116 -12.07 -22.41 0.40
C ASP A 116 -11.48 -22.19 -1.01
N CYS A 117 -12.29 -21.81 -2.00
CA CYS A 117 -11.93 -21.97 -3.44
C CYS A 117 -11.19 -20.79 -4.08
N ASP A 118 -10.61 -19.92 -3.26
CA ASP A 118 -9.83 -18.74 -3.66
C ASP A 118 -8.31 -19.04 -3.75
N ARG A 119 -7.47 -18.00 -3.76
CA ARG A 119 -6.00 -18.12 -3.81
C ARG A 119 -5.39 -18.56 -2.48
N GLU A 120 -5.89 -18.07 -1.36
CA GLU A 120 -5.35 -18.38 -0.02
C GLU A 120 -5.69 -19.84 0.33
N GLY A 121 -6.92 -20.30 0.08
CA GLY A 121 -7.31 -21.70 0.25
C GLY A 121 -6.52 -22.69 -0.61
N GLU A 122 -6.08 -22.30 -1.83
CA GLU A 122 -5.10 -23.09 -2.61
C GLU A 122 -3.69 -23.04 -1.99
N ASN A 123 -3.25 -21.92 -1.40
CA ASN A 123 -1.96 -21.87 -0.69
C ASN A 123 -1.95 -22.79 0.54
N ILE A 124 -2.99 -22.72 1.37
CA ILE A 124 -3.18 -23.61 2.53
C ILE A 124 -3.30 -25.07 2.07
N ALA A 125 -3.88 -25.34 0.89
CA ALA A 125 -3.94 -26.68 0.33
C ALA A 125 -2.52 -27.26 0.08
N PHE A 126 -1.57 -26.46 -0.40
CA PHE A 126 -0.18 -26.88 -0.52
C PHE A 126 0.53 -27.03 0.82
N GLU A 127 0.23 -26.21 1.84
CA GLU A 127 0.74 -26.43 3.20
C GLU A 127 0.28 -27.79 3.78
N VAL A 128 -0.96 -28.19 3.52
CA VAL A 128 -1.50 -29.51 3.91
C VAL A 128 -0.83 -30.64 3.10
N ILE A 129 -0.63 -30.45 1.80
CA ILE A 129 0.09 -31.40 0.93
C ILE A 129 1.51 -31.64 1.46
N ASP A 130 2.26 -30.59 1.78
CA ASP A 130 3.65 -30.68 2.24
C ASP A 130 3.75 -31.47 3.56
N VAL A 131 2.82 -31.25 4.50
CA VAL A 131 2.75 -32.01 5.76
C VAL A 131 2.39 -33.49 5.55
N CYS A 132 1.41 -33.77 4.68
CA CYS A 132 0.93 -35.14 4.46
C CYS A 132 1.90 -35.97 3.60
N THR A 133 2.51 -35.36 2.58
CA THR A 133 3.46 -36.05 1.69
C THR A 133 4.80 -36.32 2.36
N ALA A 134 5.23 -35.48 3.31
CA ALA A 134 6.41 -35.73 4.14
C ALA A 134 6.36 -37.05 4.95
N VAL A 135 5.17 -37.58 5.23
CA VAL A 135 5.00 -38.88 5.92
C VAL A 135 4.46 -39.99 5.02
N ASN A 136 3.87 -39.65 3.87
CA ASN A 136 3.38 -40.61 2.88
C ASN A 136 3.51 -40.03 1.45
N PRO A 137 4.68 -40.21 0.78
CA PRO A 137 4.91 -39.69 -0.57
C PRO A 137 4.04 -40.32 -1.67
N HIS A 138 3.33 -41.41 -1.37
CA HIS A 138 2.49 -42.13 -2.33
C HIS A 138 1.00 -41.72 -2.29
N LEU A 139 0.66 -40.67 -1.53
CA LEU A 139 -0.71 -40.13 -1.50
C LEU A 139 -1.15 -39.64 -2.88
N THR A 140 -2.30 -40.13 -3.33
CA THR A 140 -3.01 -39.53 -4.47
C THR A 140 -3.71 -38.26 -4.00
N ILE A 141 -3.19 -37.11 -4.42
CA ILE A 141 -3.73 -35.80 -4.07
C ILE A 141 -4.88 -35.45 -5.04
N LYS A 142 -5.93 -34.82 -4.50
CA LYS A 142 -7.09 -34.30 -5.25
C LYS A 142 -7.65 -33.04 -4.62
N ARG A 143 -8.27 -32.19 -5.44
CA ARG A 143 -8.93 -30.94 -5.04
C ARG A 143 -10.43 -31.02 -5.30
N ALA A 144 -11.24 -30.77 -4.28
CA ALA A 144 -12.65 -30.50 -4.44
C ALA A 144 -12.86 -29.00 -4.69
N ARG A 145 -13.64 -28.65 -5.73
CA ARG A 145 -14.04 -27.28 -6.05
C ARG A 145 -15.52 -27.10 -5.73
N PHE A 146 -15.89 -26.09 -4.94
CA PHE A 146 -17.25 -25.79 -4.48
C PHE A 146 -17.38 -24.29 -4.20
N SER A 147 -18.61 -23.77 -4.27
CA SER A 147 -18.90 -22.33 -4.18
C SER A 147 -19.61 -21.93 -2.89
N ALA A 148 -20.16 -22.90 -2.15
CA ALA A 148 -21.09 -22.69 -1.05
C ALA A 148 -20.92 -23.70 0.11
N LEU A 149 -21.40 -23.31 1.30
CA LEU A 149 -21.58 -24.20 2.46
C LEU A 149 -22.83 -23.80 3.25
N ILE A 150 -23.75 -24.73 3.53
CA ILE A 150 -24.96 -24.46 4.32
C ILE A 150 -25.03 -25.47 5.49
N GLU A 151 -24.97 -24.99 6.74
CA GLU A 151 -25.23 -25.83 7.92
C GLU A 151 -26.73 -26.14 8.05
N ARG A 152 -27.05 -27.42 8.31
CA ARG A 152 -28.36 -27.83 8.81
C ARG A 152 -28.39 -27.69 10.32
N PHE A 153 -29.19 -26.76 10.84
CA PHE A 153 -29.69 -26.84 12.21
C PHE A 153 -30.95 -27.69 12.25
N SER A 154 -31.01 -28.63 13.20
CA SER A 154 -32.16 -29.51 13.41
C SER A 154 -33.35 -28.72 13.97
N PHE A 155 -34.36 -28.48 13.14
CA PHE A 155 -35.67 -28.02 13.60
C PHE A 155 -36.40 -29.15 14.33
N ALA A 156 -36.13 -29.30 15.63
CA ALA A 156 -37.06 -29.92 16.55
C ALA A 156 -38.00 -28.83 17.10
N LEU A 157 -39.32 -29.13 17.13
CA LEU A 157 -40.40 -28.32 17.71
C LEU A 157 -40.83 -27.06 16.92
N CYS A 158 -41.73 -27.26 15.95
CA CYS A 158 -42.75 -26.28 15.59
C CYS A 158 -44.08 -27.03 15.38
N PRO A 159 -45.20 -26.65 16.03
CA PRO A 159 -46.44 -27.42 15.94
C PRO A 159 -47.16 -27.24 14.60
N VAL A 160 -47.60 -28.38 14.07
CA VAL A 160 -48.65 -28.64 13.06
C VAL A 160 -49.53 -27.39 12.79
N VAL A 161 -49.53 -26.78 11.60
CA VAL A 161 -50.30 -27.25 10.42
C VAL A 161 -49.62 -26.97 9.05
N VAL A 162 -48.57 -26.14 8.96
CA VAL A 162 -47.94 -25.72 7.67
C VAL A 162 -46.85 -26.72 7.20
N VAL A 163 -47.08 -28.02 7.36
CA VAL A 163 -45.99 -29.02 7.34
C VAL A 163 -45.75 -29.67 5.97
N VAL A 164 -46.71 -29.70 5.04
CA VAL A 164 -46.52 -30.49 3.79
C VAL A 164 -45.77 -29.73 2.69
N PHE A 165 -46.12 -28.47 2.43
CA PHE A 165 -45.48 -27.68 1.37
C PHE A 165 -44.06 -27.20 1.73
N PHE A 166 -43.84 -26.80 2.99
CA PHE A 166 -42.54 -26.28 3.46
C PHE A 166 -41.46 -27.37 3.49
N PHE A 167 -41.85 -28.62 3.82
CA PHE A 167 -40.93 -29.76 3.96
C PHE A 167 -40.50 -30.36 2.62
N TYR A 168 -41.39 -30.36 1.61
CA TYR A 168 -41.06 -30.80 0.25
C TYR A 168 -40.08 -29.85 -0.46
N PHE A 169 -40.21 -28.54 -0.25
CA PHE A 169 -39.38 -27.56 -0.96
C PHE A 169 -38.04 -27.23 -0.25
N CYS A 170 -38.01 -27.25 1.09
CA CYS A 170 -36.73 -27.17 1.82
C CYS A 170 -35.80 -28.35 1.47
N CYS A 171 -36.38 -29.52 1.14
CA CYS A 171 -35.64 -30.65 0.58
C CYS A 171 -35.02 -30.37 -0.81
N LEU A 172 -35.59 -29.49 -1.64
CA LEU A 172 -35.11 -29.20 -3.01
C LEU A 172 -33.85 -28.32 -3.02
N ILE A 173 -33.76 -27.30 -2.17
CA ILE A 173 -32.56 -26.46 -2.05
C ILE A 173 -31.45 -27.20 -1.30
N ALA A 174 -31.81 -27.93 -0.23
CA ALA A 174 -30.90 -28.89 0.37
C ALA A 174 -30.41 -29.91 -0.67
N ALA A 175 -31.25 -30.40 -1.58
CA ALA A 175 -30.84 -31.30 -2.65
C ALA A 175 -29.95 -30.63 -3.70
N ALA A 176 -30.17 -29.36 -4.06
CA ALA A 176 -29.30 -28.62 -4.99
C ALA A 176 -27.89 -28.41 -4.41
N PHE A 177 -27.79 -28.08 -3.12
CA PHE A 177 -26.50 -27.88 -2.47
C PHE A 177 -25.81 -29.20 -2.07
N HIS A 178 -26.55 -30.20 -1.57
CA HIS A 178 -26.05 -31.58 -1.48
C HIS A 178 -25.54 -32.04 -2.86
N ARG A 179 -26.21 -31.68 -3.95
CA ARG A 179 -25.79 -32.01 -5.31
C ARG A 179 -24.51 -31.28 -5.71
N GLU A 180 -24.24 -30.05 -5.28
CA GLU A 180 -22.93 -29.41 -5.51
C GLU A 180 -21.82 -30.20 -4.78
N ILE A 181 -21.92 -30.40 -3.46
CA ILE A 181 -20.90 -31.14 -2.69
C ILE A 181 -20.73 -32.58 -3.17
N HIS A 182 -21.83 -33.27 -3.50
CA HIS A 182 -21.79 -34.59 -4.14
C HIS A 182 -21.22 -34.51 -5.56
N HIS A 183 -21.41 -33.43 -6.33
CA HIS A 183 -20.81 -33.25 -7.64
C HIS A 183 -19.29 -33.01 -7.53
N SER A 184 -18.85 -32.17 -6.59
CA SER A 184 -17.44 -31.86 -6.33
C SER A 184 -16.63 -33.12 -5.99
N VAL A 185 -17.15 -33.99 -5.12
CA VAL A 185 -16.46 -35.24 -4.75
C VAL A 185 -16.44 -36.30 -5.88
N GLN A 186 -17.36 -36.22 -6.86
CA GLN A 186 -17.29 -37.07 -8.06
C GLN A 186 -16.41 -36.44 -9.16
N ASN A 187 -16.29 -35.11 -9.19
CA ASN A 187 -15.54 -34.33 -10.19
C ASN A 187 -14.30 -33.67 -9.59
N LEU A 188 -13.51 -34.46 -8.85
CA LEU A 188 -12.24 -34.01 -8.27
C LEU A 188 -11.22 -33.60 -9.36
N GLU A 189 -10.55 -32.47 -9.11
CA GLU A 189 -9.50 -31.87 -9.93
C GLU A 189 -8.10 -32.02 -9.27
N GLU A 190 -7.06 -31.48 -9.90
CA GLU A 190 -5.73 -31.29 -9.29
C GLU A 190 -5.63 -29.90 -8.63
N PRO A 191 -4.90 -29.75 -7.50
CA PRO A 191 -4.63 -28.45 -6.87
C PRO A 191 -3.72 -27.59 -7.76
N LYS A 192 -3.93 -26.26 -7.77
CA LYS A 192 -3.30 -25.35 -8.74
C LYS A 192 -2.12 -24.61 -8.12
N LYS A 193 -0.91 -25.14 -8.34
CA LYS A 193 0.35 -24.58 -7.78
C LYS A 193 0.58 -23.11 -8.16
N SER A 194 0.15 -22.66 -9.34
CA SER A 194 0.25 -21.25 -9.74
C SER A 194 -0.51 -20.28 -8.82
N LEU A 195 -1.69 -20.68 -8.32
CA LEU A 195 -2.47 -19.88 -7.36
C LEU A 195 -1.76 -19.79 -6.01
N ALA A 196 -1.25 -20.91 -5.51
CA ALA A 196 -0.47 -20.97 -4.27
C ALA A 196 0.85 -20.18 -4.39
N ASP A 197 1.54 -20.24 -5.52
CA ASP A 197 2.80 -19.53 -5.76
C ASP A 197 2.62 -18.00 -5.82
N ALA A 198 1.46 -17.51 -6.25
CA ALA A 198 1.12 -16.09 -6.20
C ALA A 198 0.98 -15.60 -4.74
N VAL A 199 0.34 -16.38 -3.89
CA VAL A 199 0.23 -16.08 -2.44
C VAL A 199 1.59 -16.14 -1.76
N ASP A 200 2.40 -17.16 -2.03
CA ASP A 200 3.75 -17.24 -1.48
C ASP A 200 4.60 -16.03 -1.92
N ALA A 201 4.49 -15.60 -3.18
CA ALA A 201 5.17 -14.40 -3.67
C ALA A 201 4.75 -13.16 -2.87
N ARG A 202 3.43 -13.00 -2.63
CA ARG A 202 2.87 -11.92 -1.79
C ARG A 202 3.43 -11.95 -0.38
N GLN A 203 3.35 -13.11 0.29
CA GLN A 203 3.84 -13.29 1.66
C GLN A 203 5.34 -12.96 1.78
N GLU A 204 6.16 -13.41 0.83
CA GLU A 204 7.61 -13.16 0.86
C GLU A 204 7.99 -11.71 0.52
N ILE A 205 7.29 -11.08 -0.45
CA ILE A 205 7.44 -9.64 -0.76
C ILE A 205 7.09 -8.79 0.47
N ASP A 206 5.91 -9.04 1.06
CA ASP A 206 5.42 -8.30 2.23
C ASP A 206 6.36 -8.49 3.45
N LEU A 207 6.81 -9.71 3.71
CA LEU A 207 7.75 -10.02 4.80
C LEU A 207 9.10 -9.31 4.62
N ARG A 208 9.72 -9.44 3.45
CA ARG A 208 11.07 -8.90 3.20
C ARG A 208 11.08 -7.38 3.22
N ILE A 209 10.20 -6.74 2.46
CA ILE A 209 10.11 -5.28 2.40
C ILE A 209 9.67 -4.74 3.77
N GLY A 210 8.59 -5.30 4.32
CA GLY A 210 8.02 -4.86 5.58
C GLY A 210 9.02 -4.92 6.73
N ALA A 211 9.71 -6.06 6.91
CA ALA A 211 10.71 -6.19 7.96
C ALA A 211 11.92 -5.26 7.76
N SER A 212 12.41 -5.09 6.52
CA SER A 212 13.56 -4.23 6.21
C SER A 212 13.31 -2.77 6.56
N PHE A 213 12.24 -2.19 6.03
CA PHE A 213 11.86 -0.80 6.29
C PHE A 213 11.41 -0.59 7.75
N THR A 214 10.58 -1.49 8.31
CA THR A 214 10.11 -1.39 9.70
C THR A 214 11.26 -1.36 10.69
N ARG A 215 12.22 -2.29 10.59
CA ARG A 215 13.38 -2.33 11.50
C ARG A 215 14.23 -1.07 11.34
N PHE A 216 14.52 -0.66 10.10
CA PHE A 216 15.28 0.55 9.81
C PHE A 216 14.65 1.80 10.44
N GLN A 217 13.40 2.11 10.13
CA GLN A 217 12.77 3.35 10.57
C GLN A 217 12.44 3.34 12.07
N THR A 218 12.06 2.20 12.64
CA THR A 218 11.87 2.07 14.10
C THR A 218 13.18 2.26 14.85
N MET A 219 14.27 1.57 14.45
CA MET A 219 15.58 1.71 15.11
C MET A 219 16.20 3.10 14.89
N LEU A 220 15.83 3.82 13.84
CA LEU A 220 16.28 5.18 13.56
C LEU A 220 15.59 6.22 14.44
N MET A 221 14.27 6.10 14.65
CA MET A 221 13.45 7.21 15.13
C MET A 221 12.78 7.00 16.48
N LYS A 222 12.51 5.75 16.90
CA LYS A 222 11.76 5.44 18.13
C LYS A 222 12.39 6.06 19.39
N ASP A 223 13.72 6.00 19.50
CA ASP A 223 14.47 6.50 20.66
C ASP A 223 15.01 7.93 20.45
N ALA A 224 14.64 8.57 19.34
CA ALA A 224 15.10 9.91 18.95
C ALA A 224 14.04 11.00 19.16
N PHE A 225 12.76 10.64 19.26
CA PHE A 225 11.62 11.55 19.40
C PHE A 225 10.69 11.12 20.53
N ALA A 226 10.14 12.09 21.25
CA ALA A 226 9.06 11.85 22.21
C ALA A 226 7.75 11.61 21.44
N ILE A 227 7.41 10.35 21.20
CA ILE A 227 6.22 9.95 20.43
C ILE A 227 5.17 9.41 21.40
N ASP A 228 4.28 10.29 21.87
CA ASP A 228 3.25 10.00 22.89
C ASP A 228 2.04 9.20 22.36
N THR A 229 2.26 8.25 21.45
CA THR A 229 1.20 7.41 20.87
C THR A 229 0.99 6.10 21.63
N ALA A 230 1.60 5.94 22.82
CA ALA A 230 1.62 4.69 23.58
C ALA A 230 0.74 4.72 24.84
N THR A 231 -0.58 4.83 24.65
CA THR A 231 -1.59 4.75 25.74
C THR A 231 -1.65 3.38 26.45
N ASP A 232 -0.90 2.38 25.98
CA ASP A 232 -1.13 0.97 26.34
C ASP A 232 0.16 0.19 26.69
N GLY A 233 1.26 0.87 27.01
CA GLY A 233 2.53 0.26 27.47
C GLY A 233 3.26 -0.63 26.45
N ARG A 234 2.74 -0.79 25.23
CA ARG A 234 3.34 -1.59 24.16
C ARG A 234 4.54 -0.87 23.55
N ASN A 235 5.58 -1.63 23.22
CA ASN A 235 6.73 -1.11 22.46
C ASN A 235 6.27 -0.48 21.14
N LEU A 236 6.46 0.83 20.99
CA LEU A 236 6.19 1.53 19.74
C LEU A 236 7.00 0.91 18.59
N VAL A 237 6.30 0.51 17.53
CA VAL A 237 6.88 -0.05 16.31
C VAL A 237 6.39 0.78 15.14
N LEU A 238 7.32 1.43 14.46
CA LEU A 238 7.08 2.20 13.25
C LEU A 238 7.10 1.24 12.07
N SER A 239 5.96 0.59 11.80
CA SER A 239 5.77 -0.35 10.69
C SER A 239 5.80 0.32 9.32
N TYR A 240 6.43 -0.33 8.35
CA TYR A 240 6.26 -0.08 6.93
C TYR A 240 5.65 -1.34 6.29
N GLY A 241 4.74 -1.16 5.33
CA GLY A 241 4.22 -2.24 4.51
C GLY A 241 3.99 -1.76 3.08
N PRO A 242 4.35 -2.53 2.04
CA PRO A 242 4.33 -2.07 0.65
C PRO A 242 2.94 -1.71 0.11
N CYS A 243 1.85 -2.22 0.69
CA CYS A 243 0.48 -1.72 0.42
C CYS A 243 -0.03 -0.75 1.49
N GLN A 244 0.34 -0.96 2.77
CA GLN A 244 -0.05 -0.08 3.88
C GLN A 244 0.38 1.36 3.64
N PHE A 245 1.62 1.57 3.19
CA PHE A 245 2.19 2.89 3.00
C PHE A 245 1.51 3.71 1.88
N PRO A 246 1.19 3.16 0.69
CA PRO A 246 0.37 3.89 -0.28
C PRO A 246 -1.10 4.06 0.12
N THR A 247 -1.69 3.17 0.92
CA THR A 247 -3.03 3.42 1.51
C THR A 247 -3.00 4.64 2.44
N LEU A 248 -1.94 4.81 3.25
CA LEU A 248 -1.72 6.04 4.04
C LEU A 248 -1.52 7.27 3.13
N GLY A 249 -0.81 7.08 2.02
CA GLY A 249 -0.58 8.09 0.99
C GLY A 249 -1.85 8.77 0.50
N PHE A 250 -2.94 8.03 0.24
CA PHE A 250 -4.22 8.63 -0.15
C PHE A 250 -4.84 9.51 0.95
N VAL A 251 -4.70 9.13 2.22
CA VAL A 251 -5.22 9.88 3.37
C VAL A 251 -4.43 11.18 3.56
N VAL A 252 -3.09 11.11 3.50
CA VAL A 252 -2.22 12.29 3.60
C VAL A 252 -2.38 13.20 2.39
N GLU A 253 -2.51 12.66 1.18
CA GLU A 253 -2.76 13.46 -0.03
C GLU A 253 -4.07 14.25 0.04
N ARG A 254 -5.19 13.62 0.44
CA ARG A 254 -6.44 14.37 0.65
C ARG A 254 -6.30 15.42 1.75
N TYR A 255 -5.54 15.13 2.81
CA TYR A 255 -5.30 16.10 3.86
C TYR A 255 -4.52 17.32 3.33
N TRP A 256 -3.46 17.11 2.56
CA TRP A 256 -2.71 18.18 1.90
C TRP A 256 -3.52 18.94 0.84
N GLU A 257 -4.35 18.26 0.04
CA GLU A 257 -5.32 18.89 -0.87
C GLU A 257 -6.26 19.87 -0.13
N ILE A 258 -6.64 19.54 1.11
CA ILE A 258 -7.49 20.40 1.96
C ILE A 258 -6.70 21.57 2.55
N GLN A 259 -5.49 21.34 3.05
CA GLN A 259 -4.66 22.40 3.66
C GLN A 259 -4.13 23.41 2.62
N ALA A 260 -3.87 22.96 1.38
CA ALA A 260 -3.39 23.80 0.29
C ALA A 260 -4.50 24.51 -0.51
N HIS A 261 -5.78 24.31 -0.15
CA HIS A 261 -6.90 24.96 -0.82
C HIS A 261 -7.01 26.42 -0.39
N GLU A 262 -6.70 27.34 -1.30
CA GLU A 262 -7.01 28.76 -1.15
C GLU A 262 -8.47 29.01 -1.61
N PRO A 263 -9.38 29.48 -0.73
CA PRO A 263 -10.76 29.74 -1.11
C PRO A 263 -10.88 30.95 -2.05
N GLU A 264 -11.55 30.75 -3.19
CA GLU A 264 -11.81 31.79 -4.19
C GLU A 264 -13.29 32.16 -4.18
N GLU A 265 -13.60 33.45 -4.19
CA GLU A 265 -14.97 33.95 -4.36
C GLU A 265 -15.42 33.79 -5.82
N PHE A 266 -16.69 33.41 -6.01
CA PHE A 266 -17.30 33.33 -7.33
C PHE A 266 -18.74 33.86 -7.30
N TRP A 267 -19.23 34.31 -8.44
CA TRP A 267 -20.58 34.84 -8.59
C TRP A 267 -21.34 34.07 -9.68
N SER A 268 -22.59 33.73 -9.39
CA SER A 268 -23.48 33.00 -10.29
C SER A 268 -24.83 33.70 -10.33
N ILE A 269 -25.38 33.89 -11.52
CA ILE A 269 -26.71 34.46 -11.68
C ILE A 269 -27.71 33.30 -11.60
N ASN A 270 -28.68 33.36 -10.71
CA ASN A 270 -29.75 32.36 -10.63
C ASN A 270 -31.11 33.05 -10.68
N CYS A 271 -32.08 32.40 -11.31
CA CYS A 271 -33.44 32.91 -11.33
C CYS A 271 -34.46 31.80 -11.06
N ALA A 272 -35.62 32.18 -10.57
CA ALA A 272 -36.72 31.27 -10.35
C ALA A 272 -38.02 31.84 -10.89
N HIS A 273 -38.91 30.94 -11.31
CA HIS A 273 -40.25 31.27 -11.78
C HIS A 273 -41.25 30.36 -11.06
N ASP A 274 -42.14 30.98 -10.29
CA ASP A 274 -43.27 30.33 -9.62
C ASP A 274 -44.51 30.45 -10.51
N SER A 275 -45.09 29.31 -10.86
CA SER A 275 -46.28 29.20 -11.69
C SER A 275 -47.04 27.92 -11.34
N ASP A 276 -48.37 28.02 -11.20
CA ASP A 276 -49.25 26.92 -10.79
C ASP A 276 -48.82 26.21 -9.48
N GLY A 277 -48.24 26.96 -8.54
CA GLY A 277 -47.72 26.44 -7.27
C GLY A 277 -46.48 25.56 -7.43
N ARG A 278 -45.73 25.72 -8.52
CA ARG A 278 -44.48 25.02 -8.81
C ARG A 278 -43.38 26.02 -9.11
N ILE A 279 -42.23 25.82 -8.49
CA ILE A 279 -41.06 26.69 -8.68
C ILE A 279 -40.06 26.00 -9.60
N ALA A 280 -39.85 26.54 -10.80
CA ALA A 280 -38.65 26.23 -11.58
C ALA A 280 -37.49 27.09 -11.07
N LYS A 281 -36.37 26.47 -10.74
CA LYS A 281 -35.08 27.15 -10.52
C LYS A 281 -34.22 26.95 -11.76
N PHE A 282 -33.82 28.06 -12.37
CA PHE A 282 -32.97 28.09 -13.55
C PHE A 282 -31.55 28.49 -13.12
N SER A 283 -30.58 27.65 -13.47
CA SER A 283 -29.16 27.91 -13.26
C SER A 283 -28.53 28.46 -14.54
N TRP A 284 -27.67 29.46 -14.39
CA TRP A 284 -26.97 30.08 -15.51
C TRP A 284 -26.04 29.08 -16.22
N MET A 285 -26.12 29.02 -17.55
CA MET A 285 -25.41 28.03 -18.35
C MET A 285 -23.90 28.32 -18.46
N ARG A 286 -23.43 29.51 -18.07
CA ARG A 286 -22.00 29.79 -17.85
C ARG A 286 -21.47 29.21 -16.52
N GLY A 287 -22.35 28.79 -15.61
CA GLY A 287 -21.98 28.35 -14.27
C GLY A 287 -21.74 29.52 -13.33
N HIS A 288 -20.49 29.94 -13.19
CA HIS A 288 -20.07 31.04 -12.32
C HIS A 288 -18.83 31.77 -12.89
N LEU A 289 -18.60 33.00 -12.44
CA LEU A 289 -17.41 33.79 -12.76
C LEU A 289 -16.64 34.11 -11.47
N PHE A 290 -15.32 34.18 -11.57
CA PHE A 290 -14.41 34.60 -10.48
C PHE A 290 -14.10 36.11 -10.52
N ASP A 291 -14.75 36.86 -11.40
CA ASP A 291 -14.63 38.32 -11.48
C ASP A 291 -15.99 38.96 -11.19
N TYR A 292 -16.05 39.73 -10.10
CA TYR A 292 -17.26 40.41 -9.66
C TYR A 292 -17.75 41.44 -10.68
N THR A 293 -16.84 42.21 -11.29
CA THR A 293 -17.21 43.27 -12.25
C THR A 293 -17.86 42.70 -13.50
N CYS A 294 -17.32 41.62 -14.06
CA CYS A 294 -17.93 40.91 -15.18
C CYS A 294 -19.28 40.29 -14.80
N ALA A 295 -19.41 39.71 -13.61
CA ALA A 295 -20.67 39.14 -13.15
C ALA A 295 -21.76 40.20 -12.93
N VAL A 296 -21.40 41.36 -12.36
CA VAL A 296 -22.30 42.51 -12.18
C VAL A 296 -22.72 43.11 -13.50
N ILE A 297 -21.81 43.36 -14.45
CA ILE A 297 -22.17 43.93 -15.76
C ILE A 297 -23.20 43.03 -16.47
N ILE A 298 -22.98 41.71 -16.48
CA ILE A 298 -23.92 40.78 -17.10
C ILE A 298 -25.25 40.76 -16.33
N TYR A 299 -25.22 40.82 -14.99
CA TYR A 299 -26.42 40.88 -14.16
C TYR A 299 -27.24 42.17 -14.41
N GLU A 300 -26.59 43.34 -14.48
CA GLU A 300 -27.23 44.62 -14.77
C GLU A 300 -27.87 44.61 -16.16
N MET A 301 -27.17 44.12 -17.19
CA MET A 301 -27.75 43.91 -18.52
C MET A 301 -29.00 43.00 -18.49
N CYS A 302 -28.98 41.94 -17.67
CA CYS A 302 -30.16 41.08 -17.50
C CYS A 302 -31.30 41.75 -16.73
N VAL A 303 -31.02 42.71 -15.84
CA VAL A 303 -32.02 43.46 -15.08
C VAL A 303 -32.69 44.52 -15.95
N GLU A 304 -31.96 45.14 -16.89
CA GLU A 304 -32.54 46.07 -17.88
C GLU A 304 -33.55 45.37 -18.81
N GLU A 305 -33.26 44.14 -19.25
CA GLU A 305 -34.15 43.33 -20.11
C GLU A 305 -34.58 42.00 -19.46
N LEU A 306 -35.22 42.08 -18.28
CA LEU A 306 -35.60 40.92 -17.43
C LEU A 306 -36.66 39.97 -18.01
N THR A 307 -37.06 40.11 -19.29
CA THR A 307 -38.06 39.23 -19.92
C THR A 307 -37.41 37.92 -20.37
N ALA A 308 -37.70 36.83 -19.66
CA ALA A 308 -37.26 35.50 -20.03
C ALA A 308 -38.06 34.97 -21.23
N THR A 309 -37.38 34.57 -22.30
CA THR A 309 -37.97 33.87 -23.45
C THR A 309 -37.55 32.41 -23.45
N VAL A 310 -38.50 31.48 -23.50
CA VAL A 310 -38.21 30.04 -23.60
C VAL A 310 -37.64 29.71 -24.98
N THR A 311 -36.36 29.34 -25.02
CA THR A 311 -35.64 29.02 -26.25
C THR A 311 -35.73 27.55 -26.61
N ASN A 312 -35.83 26.67 -25.61
CA ASN A 312 -35.82 25.21 -25.81
C ASN A 312 -36.62 24.50 -24.71
N VAL A 313 -37.35 23.44 -25.09
CA VAL A 313 -38.02 22.53 -24.16
C VAL A 313 -37.75 21.11 -24.62
N ARG A 314 -36.98 20.37 -23.82
CA ARG A 314 -36.54 19.01 -24.14
C ARG A 314 -37.10 18.01 -23.12
N LEU A 315 -38.04 17.19 -23.57
CA LEU A 315 -38.51 16.03 -22.82
C LEU A 315 -37.65 14.81 -23.18
N GLN A 316 -37.13 14.10 -22.18
CA GLN A 316 -36.40 12.85 -22.34
C GLN A 316 -36.90 11.79 -21.36
N GLU A 317 -37.10 10.57 -21.83
CA GLU A 317 -37.10 9.42 -20.93
C GLU A 317 -35.66 9.19 -20.43
N LYS A 318 -35.53 9.05 -19.11
CA LYS A 318 -34.31 8.61 -18.44
C LYS A 318 -34.57 7.29 -17.73
N LEU A 319 -33.53 6.47 -17.66
CA LEU A 319 -33.54 5.24 -16.90
C LEU A 319 -32.53 5.35 -15.76
N LYS A 320 -32.97 5.14 -14.51
CA LYS A 320 -32.02 4.80 -13.44
C LYS A 320 -31.89 3.29 -13.37
N TYR A 321 -30.68 2.83 -13.62
CA TYR A 321 -30.37 1.43 -13.71
C TYR A 321 -30.16 0.79 -12.33
N PRO A 322 -30.62 -0.45 -12.09
CA PRO A 322 -30.34 -1.16 -10.85
C PRO A 322 -28.85 -1.48 -10.73
N PRO A 323 -28.35 -1.72 -9.50
CA PRO A 323 -26.94 -2.01 -9.28
C PRO A 323 -26.47 -3.27 -10.03
N HIS A 324 -25.17 -3.29 -10.33
CA HIS A 324 -24.49 -4.51 -10.82
C HIS A 324 -24.44 -5.57 -9.72
N PRO A 325 -24.29 -6.86 -10.07
CA PRO A 325 -24.16 -7.93 -9.08
C PRO A 325 -23.08 -7.62 -8.04
N LEU A 326 -23.40 -7.85 -6.78
CA LEU A 326 -22.60 -7.41 -5.64
C LEU A 326 -21.25 -8.14 -5.59
N ASN A 327 -20.16 -7.38 -5.45
CA ASN A 327 -18.83 -7.91 -5.17
C ASN A 327 -18.36 -7.44 -3.78
N THR A 328 -17.25 -8.00 -3.28
CA THR A 328 -16.73 -7.70 -1.94
C THR A 328 -16.49 -6.21 -1.72
N ILE A 329 -15.88 -5.54 -2.69
CA ILE A 329 -15.53 -4.11 -2.62
C ILE A 329 -16.81 -3.25 -2.54
N GLU A 330 -17.83 -3.56 -3.34
CA GLU A 330 -19.10 -2.83 -3.33
C GLU A 330 -19.95 -3.14 -2.08
N LEU A 331 -19.83 -4.35 -1.51
CA LEU A 331 -20.39 -4.69 -0.19
C LEU A 331 -19.73 -3.85 0.91
N GLU A 332 -18.40 -3.81 0.99
CA GLU A 332 -17.66 -2.99 1.97
C GLU A 332 -18.00 -1.50 1.82
N LYS A 333 -18.01 -0.96 0.59
CA LYS A 333 -18.40 0.43 0.29
C LYS A 333 -19.85 0.73 0.71
N ARG A 334 -20.80 -0.17 0.47
CA ARG A 334 -22.22 0.01 0.84
C ARG A 334 -22.45 -0.13 2.35
N ALA A 335 -21.82 -1.11 3.00
CA ALA A 335 -21.89 -1.28 4.45
C ALA A 335 -21.31 -0.06 5.20
N SER A 336 -20.20 0.48 4.72
CA SER A 336 -19.63 1.74 5.21
C SER A 336 -20.60 2.91 5.04
N ARG A 337 -21.13 3.14 3.83
CA ARG A 337 -22.05 4.26 3.52
C ARG A 337 -23.38 4.20 4.27
N TYR A 338 -24.02 3.03 4.33
CA TYR A 338 -25.38 2.89 4.85
C TYR A 338 -25.44 2.54 6.34
N PHE A 339 -24.46 1.79 6.85
CA PHE A 339 -24.49 1.27 8.23
C PHE A 339 -23.35 1.79 9.11
N ARG A 340 -22.42 2.59 8.56
CA ARG A 340 -21.17 3.03 9.22
C ARG A 340 -20.31 1.88 9.75
N MET A 341 -20.46 0.69 9.14
CA MET A 341 -19.65 -0.49 9.47
C MET A 341 -18.28 -0.35 8.80
N SER A 342 -17.20 -0.69 9.52
CA SER A 342 -15.88 -0.74 8.89
C SER A 342 -15.80 -1.88 7.88
N SER A 343 -14.89 -1.78 6.92
CA SER A 343 -14.60 -2.83 5.95
C SER A 343 -14.23 -4.15 6.64
N GLU A 344 -13.37 -4.10 7.66
CA GLU A 344 -13.00 -5.25 8.49
C GLU A 344 -14.21 -5.88 9.22
N HIS A 345 -15.03 -5.06 9.89
CA HIS A 345 -16.21 -5.56 10.61
C HIS A 345 -17.24 -6.14 9.64
N THR A 346 -17.38 -5.53 8.46
CA THR A 346 -18.22 -6.05 7.37
C THR A 346 -17.73 -7.42 6.92
N MET A 347 -16.44 -7.61 6.68
CA MET A 347 -15.89 -8.90 6.28
C MET A 347 -15.89 -9.94 7.38
N LYS A 348 -15.76 -9.55 8.66
CA LYS A 348 -15.93 -10.45 9.79
C LYS A 348 -17.38 -10.97 9.89
N VAL A 349 -18.36 -10.06 9.91
CA VAL A 349 -19.79 -10.41 9.97
C VAL A 349 -20.23 -11.18 8.71
N THR A 350 -19.61 -10.89 7.55
CA THR A 350 -19.84 -11.66 6.33
C THR A 350 -19.21 -13.05 6.45
N GLY A 351 -18.00 -13.19 6.98
CA GLY A 351 -17.31 -14.48 7.14
C GLY A 351 -17.94 -15.44 8.16
N ASP A 352 -18.71 -14.92 9.12
CA ASP A 352 -19.60 -15.74 9.96
C ASP A 352 -20.74 -16.37 9.14
N TYR A 353 -20.99 -15.90 7.91
CA TYR A 353 -21.89 -16.49 6.91
C TYR A 353 -21.16 -17.03 5.69
N HIS A 354 -21.51 -18.24 5.27
CA HIS A 354 -21.14 -18.75 3.96
C HIS A 354 -22.13 -18.21 2.91
N LEU A 355 -22.12 -16.89 2.70
CA LEU A 355 -23.10 -16.14 1.90
C LEU A 355 -22.78 -16.15 0.38
N PHE A 356 -22.48 -17.36 -0.13
CA PHE A 356 -22.10 -17.68 -1.51
C PHE A 356 -22.56 -19.12 -1.80
N VAL A 357 -23.07 -19.56 -2.96
CA VAL A 357 -23.74 -18.90 -4.11
C VAL A 357 -24.70 -19.94 -4.77
N CYS A 358 -25.68 -19.47 -5.56
CA CYS A 358 -26.45 -20.17 -6.61
C CYS A 358 -27.38 -19.19 -7.36
N PHE A 359 -26.90 -18.39 -8.34
CA PHE A 359 -27.75 -17.37 -9.02
C PHE A 359 -28.90 -18.02 -9.81
N GLN A 360 -30.08 -18.13 -9.19
CA GLN A 360 -31.25 -18.82 -9.73
C GLN A 360 -32.56 -18.13 -9.29
N ALA A 361 -33.60 -18.23 -10.12
CA ALA A 361 -34.93 -17.72 -9.81
C ALA A 361 -35.57 -18.41 -8.58
N THR A 362 -35.14 -19.64 -8.25
CA THR A 362 -35.50 -20.39 -7.05
C THR A 362 -35.21 -19.61 -5.76
N ILE A 363 -34.11 -18.85 -5.71
CA ILE A 363 -33.76 -18.04 -4.53
C ILE A 363 -34.76 -16.91 -4.32
N VAL A 364 -35.23 -16.26 -5.39
CA VAL A 364 -36.29 -15.25 -5.30
C VAL A 364 -37.60 -15.87 -4.80
N GLN A 365 -37.86 -17.14 -5.15
CA GLN A 365 -39.06 -17.86 -4.71
C GLN A 365 -39.05 -18.09 -3.19
N GLU A 366 -37.90 -18.38 -2.57
CA GLU A 366 -37.78 -18.47 -1.11
C GLU A 366 -38.07 -17.12 -0.40
N GLN A 367 -37.66 -16.01 -1.02
CA GLN A 367 -37.83 -14.67 -0.42
C GLN A 367 -39.29 -14.21 -0.36
N GLN A 368 -40.22 -14.88 -1.06
CA GLN A 368 -41.66 -14.56 -1.05
C GLN A 368 -42.30 -14.59 0.35
N GLY A 369 -41.70 -15.31 1.31
CA GLY A 369 -42.16 -15.39 2.69
C GLY A 369 -41.67 -14.26 3.60
N HIS A 370 -40.81 -13.34 3.14
CA HIS A 370 -40.30 -12.26 4.00
C HIS A 370 -41.38 -11.19 4.25
N PRO A 371 -41.61 -10.72 5.48
CA PRO A 371 -42.63 -9.70 5.77
C PRO A 371 -42.38 -8.37 5.04
N GLU A 372 -41.12 -7.97 4.82
CA GLU A 372 -40.81 -6.65 4.25
C GLU A 372 -40.65 -6.61 2.72
N TRP A 373 -40.24 -7.73 2.09
CA TRP A 373 -39.94 -7.77 0.65
C TRP A 373 -40.55 -8.97 -0.07
N GLY A 374 -41.27 -9.86 0.63
CA GLY A 374 -41.91 -11.03 0.04
C GLY A 374 -42.93 -10.67 -1.03
N VAL A 375 -43.73 -9.62 -0.80
CA VAL A 375 -44.67 -9.08 -1.81
C VAL A 375 -43.94 -8.62 -3.07
N TYR A 376 -42.75 -8.04 -2.93
CA TYR A 376 -41.94 -7.65 -4.09
C TYR A 376 -41.36 -8.87 -4.82
N ALA A 377 -40.86 -9.87 -4.09
CA ALA A 377 -40.37 -11.13 -4.66
C ALA A 377 -41.48 -11.92 -5.38
N GLN A 378 -42.72 -11.87 -4.90
CA GLN A 378 -43.90 -12.41 -5.59
C GLN A 378 -44.16 -11.67 -6.90
N ARG A 379 -44.28 -10.32 -6.88
CA ARG A 379 -44.45 -9.49 -8.08
C ARG A 379 -43.34 -9.72 -9.11
N LEU A 380 -42.10 -9.85 -8.66
CA LEU A 380 -40.91 -10.05 -9.48
C LEU A 380 -40.91 -11.39 -10.24
N LEU A 381 -41.55 -12.42 -9.68
CA LEU A 381 -41.66 -13.75 -10.29
C LEU A 381 -42.95 -13.95 -11.11
N ASP A 382 -43.97 -13.12 -10.92
CA ASP A 382 -45.16 -13.11 -11.75
C ASP A 382 -44.82 -12.62 -13.17
N PRO A 383 -44.95 -13.47 -14.21
CA PRO A 383 -44.68 -13.06 -15.60
C PRO A 383 -45.60 -11.91 -16.07
N GLY A 384 -46.78 -11.76 -15.48
CA GLY A 384 -47.75 -10.72 -15.81
C GLY A 384 -47.27 -9.30 -15.47
N THR A 385 -46.38 -9.14 -14.49
CA THR A 385 -45.76 -7.84 -14.19
C THR A 385 -44.64 -7.49 -15.17
N GLY A 386 -44.03 -8.51 -15.79
CA GLY A 386 -42.80 -8.38 -16.57
C GLY A 386 -41.66 -7.69 -15.82
N LEU A 387 -41.63 -7.72 -14.48
CA LEU A 387 -40.64 -6.97 -13.68
C LEU A 387 -39.25 -7.62 -13.69
N TRP A 388 -39.18 -8.93 -13.94
CA TRP A 388 -37.93 -9.70 -14.04
C TRP A 388 -37.04 -9.20 -15.18
N ARG A 389 -35.74 -9.13 -14.89
CA ARG A 389 -34.69 -8.80 -15.85
C ARG A 389 -33.41 -9.54 -15.49
N ASN A 390 -32.72 -10.11 -16.48
CA ASN A 390 -31.41 -10.71 -16.22
C ASN A 390 -30.38 -9.63 -15.81
N PRO A 391 -29.48 -9.92 -14.84
CA PRO A 391 -28.48 -8.97 -14.36
C PRO A 391 -27.52 -8.56 -15.48
N ARG A 392 -26.87 -7.41 -15.33
CA ARG A 392 -25.72 -7.03 -16.19
C ARG A 392 -24.42 -7.48 -15.56
N GLY A 393 -23.46 -7.93 -16.38
CA GLY A 393 -22.09 -8.14 -15.92
C GLY A 393 -21.51 -6.87 -15.29
N GLY A 394 -20.74 -7.02 -14.21
CA GLY A 394 -20.08 -5.93 -13.47
C GLY A 394 -18.67 -5.59 -13.95
N GLY A 395 -18.28 -6.06 -15.14
CA GLY A 395 -16.94 -5.85 -15.72
C GLY A 395 -15.81 -6.69 -15.09
N HIS A 396 -16.08 -7.39 -13.99
CA HIS A 396 -15.12 -8.22 -13.25
C HIS A 396 -15.65 -9.64 -13.09
N ASP A 397 -14.80 -10.63 -13.37
CA ASP A 397 -15.04 -12.07 -13.25
C ASP A 397 -13.71 -12.73 -12.88
N ASP A 398 -13.65 -13.33 -11.69
CA ASP A 398 -12.47 -14.04 -11.18
C ASP A 398 -12.43 -15.51 -11.63
N LYS A 399 -13.53 -16.01 -12.24
CA LYS A 399 -13.77 -17.41 -12.65
C LYS A 399 -13.66 -18.42 -11.50
N ALA A 400 -13.79 -17.95 -10.26
CA ALA A 400 -13.75 -18.75 -9.04
C ALA A 400 -15.04 -18.59 -8.23
N HIS A 401 -15.46 -17.34 -8.01
CA HIS A 401 -16.62 -16.98 -7.21
C HIS A 401 -17.58 -16.07 -8.00
N PRO A 402 -18.73 -16.61 -8.42
CA PRO A 402 -19.88 -15.76 -8.79
C PRO A 402 -20.28 -14.74 -7.69
N PRO A 403 -21.04 -13.68 -8.04
CA PRO A 403 -21.28 -12.52 -7.17
C PRO A 403 -21.97 -12.83 -5.83
N ILE A 404 -21.83 -11.97 -4.83
CA ILE A 404 -22.46 -12.09 -3.50
C ILE A 404 -24.00 -11.97 -3.62
N HIS A 405 -24.74 -12.92 -3.05
CA HIS A 405 -26.21 -12.93 -2.99
C HIS A 405 -26.71 -13.90 -1.90
N PRO A 406 -27.97 -13.81 -1.42
CA PRO A 406 -28.45 -14.76 -0.43
C PRO A 406 -28.52 -16.16 -1.01
N THR A 407 -28.13 -17.17 -0.23
CA THR A 407 -28.17 -18.60 -0.63
C THR A 407 -29.31 -19.40 -0.01
N LYS A 408 -29.99 -18.80 0.97
CA LYS A 408 -31.03 -19.41 1.79
C LYS A 408 -31.90 -18.28 2.37
N PHE A 409 -33.21 -18.48 2.41
CA PHE A 409 -34.10 -17.60 3.17
C PHE A 409 -33.90 -17.73 4.70
N SER A 410 -33.80 -16.58 5.36
CA SER A 410 -33.77 -16.43 6.81
C SER A 410 -34.57 -15.18 7.23
N THR A 411 -35.30 -15.28 8.34
CA THR A 411 -35.89 -14.13 9.07
C THR A 411 -34.98 -13.63 10.20
N GLY A 412 -33.72 -14.09 10.22
CA GLY A 412 -32.79 -13.97 11.34
C GLY A 412 -32.73 -15.27 12.16
N GLU A 413 -31.52 -15.77 12.40
CA GLU A 413 -31.31 -17.01 13.16
C GLU A 413 -30.86 -16.69 14.61
N SER A 414 -30.91 -17.69 15.49
CA SER A 414 -30.50 -17.57 16.88
C SER A 414 -29.02 -17.18 17.00
N GLY A 415 -28.74 -16.03 17.64
CA GLY A 415 -27.39 -15.50 17.81
C GLY A 415 -27.01 -14.38 16.82
N TRP A 416 -27.81 -14.10 15.79
CA TRP A 416 -27.56 -12.99 14.87
C TRP A 416 -27.62 -11.64 15.60
N SER A 417 -26.53 -10.86 15.55
CA SER A 417 -26.53 -9.46 16.00
C SER A 417 -27.33 -8.55 15.04
N GLN A 418 -27.55 -7.30 15.42
CA GLN A 418 -28.22 -6.32 14.55
C GLN A 418 -27.48 -6.12 13.22
N ASP A 419 -26.15 -6.14 13.23
CA ASP A 419 -25.33 -5.91 12.03
C ASP A 419 -25.39 -7.10 11.05
N HIS A 420 -25.50 -8.32 11.58
CA HIS A 420 -25.74 -9.52 10.77
C HIS A 420 -27.06 -9.39 9.98
N ARG A 421 -28.12 -8.89 10.64
CA ARG A 421 -29.42 -8.63 10.00
C ARG A 421 -29.32 -7.53 8.93
N LYS A 422 -28.64 -6.41 9.23
CA LYS A 422 -28.43 -5.31 8.27
C LYS A 422 -27.69 -5.77 7.01
N LEU A 423 -26.61 -6.54 7.16
CA LEU A 423 -25.86 -7.04 6.00
C LEU A 423 -26.66 -8.07 5.19
N TYR A 424 -27.34 -9.01 5.86
CA TYR A 424 -28.21 -9.97 5.16
C TYR A 424 -29.34 -9.25 4.39
N GLU A 425 -30.02 -8.27 5.01
CA GLU A 425 -31.02 -7.44 4.33
C GLU A 425 -30.43 -6.72 3.12
N LEU A 426 -29.27 -6.06 3.27
CA LEU A 426 -28.59 -5.37 2.18
C LEU A 426 -28.33 -6.31 1.00
N VAL A 427 -27.77 -7.49 1.26
CA VAL A 427 -27.45 -8.48 0.23
C VAL A 427 -28.73 -9.01 -0.46
N VAL A 428 -29.79 -9.31 0.30
CA VAL A 428 -31.07 -9.76 -0.26
C VAL A 428 -31.72 -8.69 -1.12
N ARG A 429 -31.90 -7.48 -0.59
CA ARG A 429 -32.52 -6.37 -1.33
C ARG A 429 -31.69 -6.00 -2.56
N HIS A 430 -30.37 -6.05 -2.47
CA HIS A 430 -29.46 -5.79 -3.60
C HIS A 430 -29.60 -6.87 -4.70
N PHE A 431 -29.69 -8.15 -4.32
CA PHE A 431 -29.95 -9.23 -5.27
C PHE A 431 -31.30 -9.04 -5.97
N LEU A 432 -32.39 -8.80 -5.22
CA LEU A 432 -33.73 -8.53 -5.78
C LEU A 432 -33.76 -7.30 -6.69
N ALA A 433 -32.98 -6.27 -6.38
CA ALA A 433 -32.81 -5.09 -7.23
C ALA A 433 -32.09 -5.44 -8.55
N CYS A 434 -31.02 -6.23 -8.48
CA CYS A 434 -30.19 -6.57 -9.63
C CYS A 434 -30.94 -7.36 -10.72
N VAL A 435 -31.91 -8.20 -10.31
CA VAL A 435 -32.81 -8.95 -11.22
C VAL A 435 -34.10 -8.19 -11.60
N SER A 436 -34.21 -6.90 -11.24
CA SER A 436 -35.39 -6.08 -11.53
C SER A 436 -35.16 -5.12 -12.71
N LYS A 437 -36.25 -4.52 -13.21
CA LYS A 437 -36.23 -3.44 -14.21
C LYS A 437 -35.60 -2.14 -13.67
N PRO A 438 -34.99 -1.32 -14.53
CA PRO A 438 -34.64 0.06 -14.18
C PRO A 438 -35.86 0.86 -13.75
N ALA A 439 -35.65 1.85 -12.89
CA ALA A 439 -36.64 2.89 -12.68
C ALA A 439 -36.73 3.76 -13.95
N VAL A 440 -37.95 4.11 -14.36
CA VAL A 440 -38.25 4.92 -15.54
C VAL A 440 -38.73 6.30 -15.09
N GLY A 441 -38.26 7.35 -15.74
CA GLY A 441 -38.60 8.72 -15.38
C GLY A 441 -38.58 9.65 -16.58
N ALA A 442 -39.48 10.63 -16.58
CA ALA A 442 -39.48 11.73 -17.53
C ALA A 442 -38.65 12.88 -16.97
N GLU A 443 -37.64 13.31 -17.70
CA GLU A 443 -36.83 14.48 -17.42
C GLU A 443 -37.16 15.59 -18.43
N THR A 444 -37.54 16.76 -17.93
CA THR A 444 -37.86 17.94 -18.73
C THR A 444 -36.81 18.99 -18.48
N THR A 445 -35.99 19.29 -19.49
CA THR A 445 -35.06 20.42 -19.48
C THR A 445 -35.70 21.60 -20.20
N VAL A 446 -35.70 22.76 -19.57
CA VAL A 446 -36.19 24.02 -20.15
C VAL A 446 -35.04 25.00 -20.17
N GLU A 447 -34.76 25.57 -21.33
CA GLU A 447 -33.74 26.61 -21.50
C GLU A 447 -34.44 27.95 -21.82
N ILE A 448 -33.96 29.02 -21.20
CA ILE A 448 -34.49 30.38 -21.34
C ILE A 448 -33.37 31.35 -21.69
N GLY A 449 -33.70 32.37 -22.48
CA GLY A 449 -32.84 33.51 -22.76
C GLY A 449 -33.32 34.77 -22.03
N ILE A 450 -32.42 35.51 -21.39
CA ILE A 450 -32.65 36.83 -20.78
C ILE A 450 -31.47 37.72 -21.19
N ALA A 451 -31.71 38.88 -21.83
CA ALA A 451 -30.67 39.80 -22.31
C ALA A 451 -29.48 39.17 -23.08
N GLY A 452 -29.71 38.06 -23.79
CA GLY A 452 -28.68 37.29 -24.51
C GLY A 452 -27.96 36.21 -23.69
N GLU A 453 -28.18 36.15 -22.38
CA GLU A 453 -27.69 35.09 -21.50
C GLU A 453 -28.64 33.90 -21.42
N LEU A 454 -28.09 32.69 -21.23
CA LEU A 454 -28.85 31.44 -21.22
C LEU A 454 -28.87 30.80 -19.83
N PHE A 455 -30.06 30.32 -19.43
CA PHE A 455 -30.28 29.63 -18.16
C PHE A 455 -31.06 28.33 -18.40
N SER A 456 -30.84 27.32 -17.55
CA SER A 456 -31.47 26.01 -17.68
C SER A 456 -32.10 25.53 -16.37
N ALA A 457 -33.34 25.04 -16.44
CA ALA A 457 -34.01 24.34 -15.35
C ALA A 457 -34.26 22.88 -15.75
N CYS A 458 -34.13 21.97 -14.78
CA CYS A 458 -34.38 20.55 -14.97
C CYS A 458 -35.43 20.05 -13.96
N GLY A 459 -36.57 19.59 -14.48
CA GLY A 459 -37.59 18.86 -13.72
C GLY A 459 -37.50 17.37 -14.00
N ARG A 460 -37.81 16.52 -13.01
CA ARG A 460 -37.87 15.07 -13.20
C ARG A 460 -39.00 14.43 -12.41
N VAL A 461 -39.78 13.61 -13.11
CA VAL A 461 -40.89 12.81 -12.58
C VAL A 461 -40.55 11.34 -12.72
N ILE A 462 -40.66 10.56 -11.63
CA ILE A 462 -40.53 9.10 -11.69
C ILE A 462 -41.86 8.54 -12.22
N LEU A 463 -41.82 7.84 -13.35
CA LEU A 463 -42.97 7.17 -13.94
C LEU A 463 -43.13 5.75 -13.35
N GLU A 464 -42.03 5.01 -13.26
CA GLU A 464 -41.97 3.67 -12.67
C GLU A 464 -40.80 3.58 -11.69
N LYS A 465 -41.04 3.17 -10.44
CA LYS A 465 -39.97 2.97 -9.45
C LYS A 465 -39.19 1.67 -9.66
N ASN A 466 -39.86 0.61 -10.10
CA ASN A 466 -39.31 -0.72 -10.36
C ASN A 466 -38.35 -1.21 -9.26
N TYR A 467 -37.03 -1.27 -9.49
CA TYR A 467 -36.07 -1.72 -8.46
C TYR A 467 -36.03 -0.83 -7.19
N LEU A 468 -36.42 0.44 -7.28
CA LEU A 468 -36.43 1.38 -6.14
C LEU A 468 -37.51 1.05 -5.10
N ASP A 469 -38.52 0.24 -5.45
CA ASP A 469 -39.54 -0.23 -4.48
C ASP A 469 -38.94 -1.20 -3.45
N VAL A 470 -37.93 -1.99 -3.81
CA VAL A 470 -37.26 -2.95 -2.90
C VAL A 470 -35.95 -2.42 -2.33
N TYR A 471 -35.27 -1.54 -3.08
CA TYR A 471 -33.91 -1.09 -2.79
C TYR A 471 -33.86 0.33 -2.20
N HIS A 472 -34.40 0.47 -0.98
CA HIS A 472 -34.55 1.75 -0.28
C HIS A 472 -33.24 2.52 -0.01
N TYR A 473 -32.08 1.84 -0.04
CA TYR A 473 -30.75 2.45 0.09
C TYR A 473 -30.38 3.42 -1.04
N GLU A 474 -31.13 3.43 -2.13
CA GLU A 474 -30.96 4.36 -3.24
C GLU A 474 -32.25 5.16 -3.47
N SER A 475 -32.12 6.48 -3.50
CA SER A 475 -33.18 7.37 -4.00
C SER A 475 -32.88 7.81 -5.43
N TRP A 476 -33.92 8.32 -6.10
CA TRP A 476 -33.83 8.95 -7.42
C TRP A 476 -34.86 10.08 -7.45
N GLY A 477 -34.65 11.11 -6.62
CA GLY A 477 -35.65 12.13 -6.21
C GLY A 477 -36.35 12.88 -7.35
N GLY A 478 -37.01 14.00 -7.10
CA GLY A 478 -37.74 14.67 -8.19
C GLY A 478 -38.10 16.11 -7.89
N SER A 479 -38.29 16.85 -8.97
CA SER A 479 -38.75 18.24 -8.98
C SER A 479 -39.80 18.35 -10.09
N LEU A 480 -41.03 18.71 -9.71
CA LEU A 480 -42.04 19.14 -10.67
C LEU A 480 -41.77 20.62 -10.98
N ILE A 481 -41.55 20.93 -12.26
CA ILE A 481 -41.49 22.30 -12.76
C ILE A 481 -42.84 22.66 -13.42
N PRO A 482 -43.14 23.97 -13.62
CA PRO A 482 -44.22 24.41 -14.50
C PRO A 482 -44.08 23.85 -15.93
N THR A 483 -45.17 23.87 -16.68
CA THR A 483 -45.16 23.56 -18.11
C THR A 483 -44.74 24.80 -18.90
N TYR A 484 -43.82 24.63 -19.85
CA TYR A 484 -43.35 25.73 -20.71
C TYR A 484 -43.54 25.39 -22.19
N THR A 485 -43.83 26.39 -23.01
CA THR A 485 -43.85 26.27 -24.48
C THR A 485 -42.72 27.09 -25.11
N ILE A 486 -42.16 26.61 -26.24
CA ILE A 486 -41.10 27.33 -26.95
C ILE A 486 -41.66 28.67 -27.46
N GLY A 487 -40.92 29.76 -27.25
CA GLY A 487 -41.35 31.13 -27.54
C GLY A 487 -42.23 31.78 -26.45
N GLN A 488 -42.59 31.06 -25.38
CA GLN A 488 -43.26 31.66 -24.22
C GLN A 488 -42.36 32.71 -23.58
N GLN A 489 -42.96 33.85 -23.21
CA GLN A 489 -42.29 34.90 -22.44
C GLN A 489 -42.87 35.00 -21.04
N PHE A 490 -42.02 35.26 -20.05
CA PHE A 490 -42.40 35.50 -18.66
C PHE A 490 -41.36 36.37 -17.95
N ILE A 491 -41.71 36.91 -16.78
CA ILE A 491 -40.77 37.62 -15.91
C ILE A 491 -40.42 36.67 -14.75
N PRO A 492 -39.12 36.40 -14.46
CA PRO A 492 -38.72 35.62 -13.31
C PRO A 492 -39.26 36.19 -12.00
N SER A 493 -39.80 35.34 -11.14
CA SER A 493 -40.29 35.70 -9.81
C SER A 493 -39.15 36.10 -8.86
N THR A 494 -37.96 35.53 -9.06
CA THR A 494 -36.71 36.00 -8.46
C THR A 494 -35.59 35.99 -9.49
N PHE A 495 -34.70 36.97 -9.43
CA PHE A 495 -33.48 37.06 -10.22
C PHE A 495 -32.40 37.61 -9.30
N ILE A 496 -31.33 36.84 -9.05
CA ILE A 496 -30.35 37.12 -8.01
C ILE A 496 -28.92 36.84 -8.50
N LEU A 497 -27.98 37.69 -8.07
CA LEU A 497 -26.55 37.47 -8.19
C LEU A 497 -26.06 36.81 -6.89
N ASP A 498 -25.93 35.49 -6.90
CA ASP A 498 -25.44 34.73 -5.75
C ASP A 498 -23.92 34.78 -5.68
N SER A 499 -23.38 35.14 -4.51
CA SER A 499 -21.96 34.95 -4.18
C SER A 499 -21.73 33.57 -3.54
N GLY A 500 -20.72 32.85 -4.02
CA GLY A 500 -20.22 31.61 -3.43
C GLY A 500 -18.71 31.67 -3.17
N ILE A 501 -18.20 30.67 -2.46
CA ILE A 501 -16.77 30.50 -2.18
C ILE A 501 -16.40 29.05 -2.48
N THR A 502 -15.31 28.81 -3.20
CA THR A 502 -14.82 27.46 -3.50
C THR A 502 -14.45 26.73 -2.19
N ARG A 503 -14.74 25.43 -2.14
CA ARG A 503 -14.47 24.60 -0.96
C ARG A 503 -13.58 23.42 -1.33
N PRO A 504 -12.66 23.01 -0.44
CA PRO A 504 -11.84 21.82 -0.67
C PRO A 504 -12.70 20.55 -0.70
N PRO A 505 -12.20 19.47 -1.30
CA PRO A 505 -12.83 18.15 -1.21
C PRO A 505 -12.90 17.69 0.27
N PRO A 506 -13.92 16.91 0.67
CA PRO A 506 -13.97 16.37 2.03
C PRO A 506 -12.88 15.32 2.27
N LEU A 507 -12.48 15.17 3.54
CA LEU A 507 -11.68 14.03 4.01
C LEU A 507 -12.30 12.70 3.53
N LEU A 508 -11.45 11.74 3.16
CA LEU A 508 -11.89 10.45 2.62
C LEU A 508 -12.73 9.69 3.65
N SER A 509 -13.93 9.26 3.28
CA SER A 509 -14.60 8.17 3.99
C SER A 509 -13.94 6.83 3.67
N GLU A 510 -14.27 5.78 4.42
CA GLU A 510 -13.79 4.42 4.12
C GLU A 510 -14.26 3.91 2.75
N ALA A 511 -15.47 4.27 2.31
CA ALA A 511 -15.92 3.97 0.95
C ALA A 511 -15.13 4.74 -0.13
N ASP A 512 -14.61 5.92 0.18
CA ASP A 512 -13.76 6.68 -0.75
C ASP A 512 -12.34 6.11 -0.80
N LEU A 513 -11.76 5.75 0.36
CA LEU A 513 -10.45 5.11 0.45
C LEU A 513 -10.43 3.74 -0.26
N LEU A 514 -11.47 2.93 -0.07
CA LEU A 514 -11.69 1.69 -0.85
C LEU A 514 -11.79 1.99 -2.36
N SER A 515 -12.42 3.11 -2.75
CA SER A 515 -12.51 3.50 -4.16
C SER A 515 -11.17 3.96 -4.75
N CYS A 516 -10.31 4.61 -3.95
CA CYS A 516 -8.93 4.94 -4.33
C CYS A 516 -8.07 3.68 -4.50
N MET A 517 -8.13 2.74 -3.56
CA MET A 517 -7.38 1.47 -3.63
C MET A 517 -7.78 0.61 -4.83
N ASP A 518 -9.09 0.48 -5.06
CA ASP A 518 -9.70 -0.24 -6.18
C ASP A 518 -9.30 0.37 -7.54
N LYS A 519 -9.45 1.69 -7.70
CA LYS A 519 -9.06 2.42 -8.91
C LYS A 519 -7.59 2.25 -9.27
N GLU A 520 -6.70 2.29 -8.28
CA GLU A 520 -5.26 2.22 -8.48
C GLU A 520 -4.71 0.78 -8.44
N GLY A 521 -5.57 -0.22 -8.20
CA GLY A 521 -5.24 -1.64 -8.26
C GLY A 521 -4.33 -2.15 -7.14
N ILE A 522 -4.55 -1.69 -5.89
CA ILE A 522 -3.80 -2.14 -4.70
C ILE A 522 -4.72 -2.78 -3.65
N GLY A 523 -4.23 -3.78 -2.91
CA GLY A 523 -5.05 -4.51 -1.95
C GLY A 523 -6.07 -5.44 -2.62
N THR A 524 -5.68 -6.04 -3.74
CA THR A 524 -6.51 -7.00 -4.49
C THR A 524 -6.75 -8.29 -3.68
N ASP A 525 -7.58 -9.21 -4.21
CA ASP A 525 -7.97 -10.45 -3.54
C ASP A 525 -8.59 -10.24 -2.14
N ALA A 526 -9.48 -9.24 -2.03
CA ALA A 526 -10.18 -8.87 -0.81
C ALA A 526 -9.27 -8.51 0.40
N THR A 527 -8.07 -7.98 0.17
CA THR A 527 -7.13 -7.58 1.24
C THR A 527 -7.22 -6.11 1.69
N MET A 528 -8.10 -5.30 1.06
CA MET A 528 -8.20 -3.85 1.34
C MET A 528 -8.51 -3.52 2.80
N HIS A 529 -9.50 -4.21 3.42
CA HIS A 529 -9.87 -3.98 4.81
C HIS A 529 -8.69 -4.19 5.77
N ASP A 530 -7.84 -5.16 5.46
CA ASP A 530 -6.71 -5.56 6.26
C ASP A 530 -5.61 -4.48 6.26
N HIS A 531 -5.39 -3.83 5.11
CA HIS A 531 -4.50 -2.67 4.99
C HIS A 531 -5.06 -1.42 5.66
N ILE A 532 -6.37 -1.18 5.54
CA ILE A 532 -7.06 -0.07 6.21
C ILE A 532 -7.00 -0.24 7.73
N LYS A 533 -7.29 -1.43 8.25
CA LYS A 533 -7.17 -1.78 9.69
C LYS A 533 -5.76 -1.52 10.20
N LYS A 534 -4.73 -1.97 9.47
CA LYS A 534 -3.31 -1.77 9.82
C LYS A 534 -2.90 -0.29 9.95
N LEU A 535 -3.58 0.65 9.29
CA LEU A 535 -3.33 2.10 9.50
C LEU A 535 -3.85 2.61 10.84
N LEU A 536 -5.01 2.11 11.27
CA LEU A 536 -5.64 2.48 12.53
C LEU A 536 -4.90 1.82 13.71
N ASP A 537 -4.63 0.51 13.62
CA ASP A 537 -3.88 -0.26 14.63
C ASP A 537 -2.45 0.28 14.87
N ARG A 538 -1.87 0.96 13.87
CA ARG A 538 -0.53 1.57 13.93
C ARG A 538 -0.55 3.07 14.20
N PHE A 539 -1.75 3.64 14.42
CA PHE A 539 -1.96 5.05 14.73
C PHE A 539 -1.36 6.01 13.68
N TYR A 540 -1.43 5.65 12.40
CA TYR A 540 -1.03 6.51 11.27
C TYR A 540 -2.19 7.35 10.72
N ALA A 541 -3.41 6.90 10.94
CA ALA A 541 -4.62 7.67 10.70
C ALA A 541 -5.63 7.39 11.81
N THR A 542 -6.53 8.33 12.04
CA THR A 542 -7.69 8.16 12.92
C THR A 542 -8.98 8.32 12.10
N LYS A 543 -10.10 7.84 12.65
CA LYS A 543 -11.44 8.09 12.09
C LYS A 543 -12.20 9.10 12.95
N ASP A 544 -12.85 10.06 12.30
CA ASP A 544 -13.79 10.97 12.96
C ASP A 544 -15.14 10.27 13.26
N ALA A 545 -16.06 10.97 13.93
CA ALA A 545 -17.42 10.48 14.21
C ALA A 545 -18.26 10.20 12.94
N ASN A 546 -17.81 10.66 11.77
CA ASN A 546 -18.41 10.41 10.45
C ASN A 546 -17.64 9.34 9.66
N THR A 547 -16.75 8.58 10.29
CA THR A 547 -15.93 7.52 9.69
C THR A 547 -14.99 7.99 8.56
N ARG A 548 -14.59 9.27 8.59
CA ARG A 548 -13.61 9.86 7.67
C ARG A 548 -12.21 9.81 8.25
N PHE A 549 -11.22 9.61 7.40
CA PHE A 549 -9.81 9.52 7.80
C PHE A 549 -9.15 10.88 7.89
N THR A 550 -8.43 11.09 8.99
CA THR A 550 -7.44 12.16 9.15
C THR A 550 -6.08 11.49 9.42
N PRO A 551 -4.98 11.92 8.78
CA PRO A 551 -3.67 11.41 9.14
C PRO A 551 -3.32 11.86 10.57
N THR A 552 -2.54 11.06 11.29
CA THR A 552 -1.90 11.54 12.52
C THR A 552 -0.59 12.25 12.15
N ASN A 553 -0.08 13.08 13.05
CA ASN A 553 1.27 13.66 12.97
C ASN A 553 2.34 12.62 12.60
N LEU A 554 2.22 11.39 13.11
CA LEU A 554 3.14 10.29 12.80
C LEU A 554 2.96 9.77 11.37
N GLY A 555 1.72 9.62 10.90
CA GLY A 555 1.44 9.20 9.53
C GLY A 555 1.88 10.23 8.51
N GLU A 556 1.62 11.51 8.77
CA GLU A 556 2.04 12.63 7.93
C GLU A 556 3.56 12.78 7.88
N ALA A 557 4.25 12.77 9.03
CA ALA A 557 5.71 12.84 9.09
C ALA A 557 6.40 11.70 8.33
N LEU A 558 5.84 10.49 8.36
CA LEU A 558 6.36 9.36 7.59
C LEU A 558 6.17 9.57 6.08
N VAL A 559 5.00 10.01 5.62
CA VAL A 559 4.77 10.27 4.19
C VAL A 559 5.66 11.40 3.68
N MET A 560 5.70 12.52 4.42
CA MET A 560 6.55 13.69 4.13
C MET A 560 8.03 13.30 4.05
N GLY A 561 8.56 12.63 5.08
CA GLY A 561 9.98 12.28 5.18
C GLY A 561 10.46 11.30 4.11
N TYR A 562 9.56 10.50 3.50
CA TYR A 562 9.89 9.69 2.33
C TYR A 562 9.66 10.44 0.99
N ASP A 563 8.68 11.34 0.85
CA ASP A 563 8.51 12.17 -0.37
C ASP A 563 9.70 13.11 -0.58
N ASP A 564 10.20 13.71 0.51
CA ASP A 564 11.38 14.59 0.55
C ASP A 564 12.70 13.94 0.07
N MET A 565 12.73 12.61 -0.08
CA MET A 565 13.86 11.89 -0.68
C MET A 565 13.84 11.91 -2.22
N GLY A 566 12.80 12.48 -2.84
CA GLY A 566 12.67 12.63 -4.29
C GLY A 566 12.02 11.45 -5.02
N TYR A 567 11.47 10.46 -4.31
CA TYR A 567 10.73 9.35 -4.91
C TYR A 567 9.51 8.96 -4.07
N LYS A 568 8.36 8.86 -4.75
CA LYS A 568 7.04 8.78 -4.09
C LYS A 568 6.68 7.35 -3.67
N LEU A 569 7.34 6.82 -2.62
CA LEU A 569 7.00 5.49 -2.06
C LEU A 569 5.54 5.40 -1.59
N TRP A 570 4.92 6.51 -1.23
CA TRP A 570 3.53 6.59 -0.83
C TRP A 570 2.55 6.59 -2.01
N LYS A 571 3.02 6.60 -3.26
CA LYS A 571 2.16 6.43 -4.44
C LYS A 571 1.94 4.94 -4.75
N PRO A 572 0.72 4.56 -5.17
CA PRO A 572 0.32 3.16 -5.32
C PRO A 572 1.05 2.40 -6.44
N TYR A 573 1.69 3.10 -7.38
CA TYR A 573 2.28 2.54 -8.60
C TYR A 573 3.14 1.29 -8.38
N LEU A 574 4.08 1.34 -7.43
CA LEU A 574 4.98 0.20 -7.16
C LEU A 574 4.21 -1.03 -6.67
N ARG A 575 3.22 -0.83 -5.79
CA ARG A 575 2.38 -1.92 -5.31
C ARG A 575 1.46 -2.45 -6.40
N ALA A 576 0.85 -1.58 -7.21
CA ALA A 576 -0.02 -1.97 -8.32
C ALA A 576 0.71 -2.82 -9.37
N VAL A 577 2.01 -2.57 -9.59
CA VAL A 577 2.87 -3.43 -10.42
C VAL A 577 3.09 -4.80 -9.76
N MET A 578 3.36 -4.86 -8.44
CA MET A 578 3.50 -6.12 -7.71
C MET A 578 2.20 -6.96 -7.74
N GLU A 579 1.04 -6.36 -7.45
CA GLU A 579 -0.27 -7.05 -7.47
C GLU A 579 -0.58 -7.62 -8.86
N ARG A 580 -0.30 -6.85 -9.92
CA ARG A 580 -0.44 -7.30 -11.32
C ARG A 580 0.50 -8.46 -11.65
N ASP A 581 1.74 -8.42 -11.17
CA ASP A 581 2.72 -9.47 -11.39
C ASP A 581 2.38 -10.75 -10.62
N MET A 582 1.85 -10.64 -9.40
CA MET A 582 1.31 -11.78 -8.64
C MET A 582 0.06 -12.37 -9.31
N LYS A 583 -0.80 -11.53 -9.92
CA LYS A 583 -1.88 -12.00 -10.79
C LYS A 583 -1.35 -12.78 -12.00
N PHE A 584 -0.30 -12.31 -12.67
CA PHE A 584 0.34 -13.08 -13.75
C PHE A 584 0.96 -14.41 -13.28
N VAL A 585 1.47 -14.50 -12.04
CA VAL A 585 1.87 -15.80 -11.45
C VAL A 585 0.66 -16.72 -11.30
N SER A 586 -0.46 -16.21 -10.77
CA SER A 586 -1.70 -16.99 -10.58
C SER A 586 -2.23 -17.60 -11.89
N GLU A 587 -2.09 -16.86 -13.00
CA GLU A 587 -2.49 -17.24 -14.35
C GLU A 587 -1.48 -18.16 -15.07
N GLY A 588 -0.29 -18.38 -14.49
CA GLY A 588 0.81 -19.14 -15.11
C GLY A 588 1.63 -18.35 -16.15
N ASN A 589 1.41 -17.03 -16.25
CA ASN A 589 2.06 -16.12 -17.20
C ASN A 589 3.43 -15.60 -16.73
N LYS A 590 3.76 -15.73 -15.43
CA LYS A 590 5.07 -15.41 -14.83
C LYS A 590 5.45 -16.46 -13.77
N SER A 591 6.75 -16.63 -13.49
CA SER A 591 7.19 -17.45 -12.36
C SER A 591 7.25 -16.63 -11.06
N LYS A 592 7.05 -17.30 -9.91
CA LYS A 592 7.26 -16.72 -8.57
C LYS A 592 8.67 -16.14 -8.43
N ALA A 593 9.70 -16.84 -8.93
CA ALA A 593 11.09 -16.42 -8.82
C ALA A 593 11.38 -15.10 -9.57
N ASP A 594 10.84 -14.91 -10.77
CA ASP A 594 11.04 -13.69 -11.56
C ASP A 594 10.37 -12.47 -10.91
N VAL A 595 9.16 -12.66 -10.37
CA VAL A 595 8.41 -11.61 -9.67
C VAL A 595 9.08 -11.22 -8.35
N LEU A 596 9.57 -12.21 -7.58
CA LEU A 596 10.37 -11.96 -6.38
C LEU A 596 11.65 -11.18 -6.72
N ALA A 597 12.44 -11.66 -7.67
CA ALA A 597 13.70 -11.02 -8.06
C ALA A 597 13.48 -9.56 -8.50
N THR A 598 12.48 -9.31 -9.34
CA THR A 598 12.18 -7.97 -9.86
C THR A 598 11.67 -7.03 -8.75
N SER A 599 10.71 -7.49 -7.94
CA SER A 599 10.08 -6.66 -6.90
C SER A 599 11.05 -6.33 -5.76
N LEU A 600 11.84 -7.32 -5.34
CA LEU A 600 12.80 -7.15 -4.25
C LEU A 600 14.01 -6.31 -4.71
N GLN A 601 14.49 -6.45 -5.94
CA GLN A 601 15.57 -5.60 -6.47
C GLN A 601 15.18 -4.12 -6.48
N LEU A 602 13.96 -3.81 -6.92
CA LEU A 602 13.44 -2.45 -6.99
C LEU A 602 13.30 -1.84 -5.58
N MET A 603 12.75 -2.59 -4.63
CA MET A 603 12.58 -2.11 -3.25
C MET A 603 13.89 -2.11 -2.45
N GLU A 604 14.86 -2.98 -2.76
CA GLU A 604 16.22 -2.90 -2.19
C GLU A 604 16.91 -1.60 -2.64
N ALA A 605 16.72 -1.19 -3.90
CA ALA A 605 17.27 0.08 -4.39
C ALA A 605 16.68 1.29 -3.64
N CYS A 606 15.35 1.36 -3.49
CA CYS A 606 14.68 2.39 -2.69
C CYS A 606 15.12 2.35 -1.22
N PHE A 607 15.24 1.16 -0.63
CA PHE A 607 15.67 1.00 0.77
C PHE A 607 17.11 1.50 1.01
N LEU A 608 18.02 1.16 0.11
CA LEU A 608 19.41 1.63 0.19
C LEU A 608 19.50 3.14 0.03
N ASP A 609 18.63 3.75 -0.77
CA ASP A 609 18.56 5.20 -0.89
C ASP A 609 17.97 5.85 0.38
N ALA A 610 16.86 5.34 0.91
CA ALA A 610 16.26 5.81 2.16
C ALA A 610 17.24 5.79 3.35
N ARG A 611 18.19 4.85 3.36
CA ARG A 611 19.26 4.79 4.35
C ARG A 611 20.33 5.88 4.20
N LEU A 612 20.62 6.31 2.97
CA LEU A 612 21.53 7.41 2.69
C LEU A 612 20.84 8.74 3.04
N ASN A 613 19.61 8.91 2.59
CA ASN A 613 18.78 10.11 2.78
C ASN A 613 18.00 10.14 4.10
N LYS A 614 18.38 9.30 5.08
CA LYS A 614 17.72 9.16 6.39
C LYS A 614 17.56 10.45 7.20
N GLY A 615 18.32 11.51 6.85
CA GLY A 615 18.16 12.85 7.41
C GLY A 615 16.75 13.39 7.18
N LYS A 616 16.14 13.11 6.02
CA LYS A 616 14.77 13.55 5.67
C LYS A 616 13.70 13.00 6.59
N LEU A 617 13.81 11.74 7.01
CA LEU A 617 12.93 11.17 8.03
C LEU A 617 13.09 11.87 9.39
N LEU A 618 14.32 12.23 9.77
CA LEU A 618 14.59 12.94 11.03
C LEU A 618 14.17 14.43 10.96
N GLU A 619 14.24 15.06 9.80
CA GLU A 619 13.75 16.42 9.54
C GLU A 619 12.22 16.45 9.63
N ALA A 620 11.53 15.58 8.89
CA ALA A 620 10.06 15.51 8.90
C ALA A 620 9.49 15.15 10.28
N MET A 621 10.09 14.19 11.00
CA MET A 621 9.68 13.88 12.37
C MET A 621 9.86 15.07 13.33
N ALA A 622 10.90 15.88 13.16
CA ALA A 622 11.18 17.04 14.02
C ALA A 622 10.22 18.22 13.81
N ILE A 623 9.40 18.22 12.76
CA ILE A 623 8.32 19.20 12.57
C ILE A 623 7.19 18.96 13.57
N PHE A 624 6.90 17.70 13.89
CA PHE A 624 5.72 17.31 14.66
C PHE A 624 6.00 16.76 16.07
N PHE A 625 7.23 16.30 16.31
CA PHE A 625 7.63 15.68 17.58
C PHE A 625 8.89 16.34 18.12
N GLU A 626 8.88 16.65 19.41
CA GLU A 626 10.10 17.05 20.10
C GLU A 626 11.14 15.92 19.99
N ARG A 627 12.38 16.28 19.67
CA ARG A 627 13.48 15.33 19.87
C ARG A 627 13.51 14.97 21.34
N SER A 628 13.55 13.68 21.65
CA SER A 628 13.66 13.21 23.03
C SER A 628 14.82 13.96 23.69
N SER A 629 14.62 14.45 24.90
CA SER A 629 15.62 15.15 25.72
C SER A 629 16.72 14.20 26.25
N ARG A 630 17.34 13.47 25.32
CA ARG A 630 18.74 13.01 25.39
C ARG A 630 19.70 14.13 24.94
N SER A 631 19.31 15.37 25.14
CA SER A 631 20.21 16.50 25.29
C SER A 631 21.14 16.25 26.50
N ALA A 632 22.44 16.35 26.26
CA ALA A 632 23.47 16.67 27.26
C ALA A 632 23.65 15.77 28.50
N ASN A 633 23.06 14.57 28.59
CA ASN A 633 23.29 13.64 29.72
C ASN A 633 24.27 12.48 29.42
N ASP A 634 25.11 12.60 28.39
CA ASP A 634 26.26 11.70 28.14
C ASP A 634 27.55 12.15 28.89
N GLU A 635 27.40 13.09 29.83
CA GLU A 635 28.41 13.39 30.87
C GLU A 635 28.30 12.43 32.07
N LEU A 636 27.11 11.90 32.33
CA LEU A 636 26.86 10.89 33.37
C LEU A 636 27.29 9.50 32.91
N HIS A 637 28.60 9.33 32.73
CA HIS A 637 29.43 8.19 33.16
C HIS A 637 30.94 8.55 33.07
N ALA A 638 31.31 9.83 33.16
CA ALA A 638 32.70 10.25 33.33
C ALA A 638 33.17 9.89 34.75
N MET A 639 33.72 8.70 34.94
CA MET A 639 34.13 8.14 36.25
C MET A 639 35.46 8.72 36.77
N GLY A 640 35.75 9.99 36.43
CA GLY A 640 36.97 10.72 36.77
C GLY A 640 37.82 11.08 35.55
N VAL A 641 38.58 12.19 35.69
CA VAL A 641 39.61 12.63 34.73
C VAL A 641 40.86 11.78 34.94
N VAL A 642 41.38 11.21 33.86
CA VAL A 642 42.53 10.29 33.90
C VAL A 642 43.83 10.99 33.50
N ARG A 643 43.82 11.83 32.47
CA ARG A 643 44.98 12.61 32.01
C ARG A 643 44.57 13.68 30.99
N ARG A 644 45.46 14.65 30.72
CA ARG A 644 45.35 15.52 29.54
C ARG A 644 45.43 14.71 28.24
N CYS A 645 44.64 15.08 27.23
CA CYS A 645 44.64 14.38 25.94
C CYS A 645 45.95 14.60 25.18
N GLY A 646 46.71 13.54 24.92
CA GLY A 646 47.97 13.62 24.18
C GLY A 646 47.84 14.00 22.69
N LEU A 647 46.64 13.92 22.11
CA LEU A 647 46.40 14.21 20.69
C LEU A 647 46.06 15.69 20.42
N CYS A 648 45.12 16.28 21.19
CA CYS A 648 44.73 17.69 21.03
C CYS A 648 45.34 18.63 22.08
N GLN A 649 45.76 18.12 23.25
CA GLN A 649 46.29 18.88 24.40
C GLN A 649 45.33 19.93 25.04
N GLU A 650 44.25 20.30 24.35
CA GLU A 650 43.23 21.26 24.77
C GLU A 650 42.20 20.70 25.76
N SER A 651 41.93 19.39 25.72
CA SER A 651 40.87 18.74 26.51
C SER A 651 41.41 17.58 27.35
N ASP A 652 40.69 17.24 28.42
CA ASP A 652 41.02 16.08 29.25
C ASP A 652 40.47 14.77 28.68
N MET A 653 41.01 13.65 29.15
CA MET A 653 40.51 12.30 28.88
C MET A 653 39.88 11.71 30.14
N VAL A 654 38.65 11.22 30.02
CA VAL A 654 37.84 10.70 31.12
C VAL A 654 37.55 9.22 30.95
N LEU A 655 37.48 8.49 32.06
CA LEU A 655 37.03 7.10 32.08
C LEU A 655 35.52 7.05 31.80
N ARG A 656 35.10 6.23 30.84
CA ARG A 656 33.71 6.02 30.42
C ARG A 656 33.39 4.53 30.39
N LYS A 657 32.13 4.19 30.66
CA LYS A 657 31.57 2.85 30.45
C LYS A 657 30.61 2.87 29.27
N ASN A 658 30.83 2.01 28.29
CA ASN A 658 30.00 1.93 27.09
C ASN A 658 28.73 1.10 27.33
N ARG A 659 27.75 1.24 26.44
CA ARG A 659 26.47 0.51 26.50
C ARG A 659 26.62 -1.01 26.44
N ASP A 660 27.72 -1.49 25.83
CA ASP A 660 28.10 -2.91 25.78
C ASP A 660 28.69 -3.43 27.12
N GLY A 661 28.78 -2.58 28.15
CA GLY A 661 29.34 -2.89 29.46
C GLY A 661 30.85 -2.68 29.59
N ASN A 662 31.57 -2.59 28.47
CA ASN A 662 33.04 -2.43 28.43
C ASN A 662 33.49 -0.99 28.75
N PHE A 663 34.69 -0.85 29.29
CA PHE A 663 35.26 0.45 29.68
C PHE A 663 36.24 1.00 28.63
N MET A 664 36.32 2.33 28.54
CA MET A 664 37.30 3.04 27.73
C MET A 664 37.64 4.41 28.34
N VAL A 665 38.79 4.98 28.02
CA VAL A 665 39.15 6.35 28.40
C VAL A 665 39.15 7.21 27.14
N GLY A 666 38.24 8.19 27.06
CA GLY A 666 37.99 8.99 25.86
C GLY A 666 38.22 10.48 26.08
N CYS A 667 38.65 11.20 25.04
CA CYS A 667 38.79 12.66 25.08
C CYS A 667 37.42 13.36 25.21
N LEU A 668 37.33 14.38 26.06
CA LEU A 668 36.14 15.23 26.20
C LEU A 668 35.85 16.06 24.94
N GLY A 669 36.87 16.41 24.15
CA GLY A 669 36.74 17.15 22.89
C GLY A 669 36.15 16.34 21.72
N TYR A 670 35.50 15.20 21.96
CA TYR A 670 34.80 14.43 20.93
C TYR A 670 33.49 15.15 20.52
N PRO A 671 33.10 15.19 19.22
CA PRO A 671 33.66 14.47 18.06
C PRO A 671 34.90 15.05 17.39
N GLN A 672 35.34 16.26 17.76
CA GLN A 672 36.45 16.99 17.12
C GLN A 672 37.80 16.31 17.37
N CYS A 673 38.01 15.78 18.57
CA CYS A 673 39.14 14.93 18.94
C CYS A 673 38.66 13.50 19.22
N ARG A 674 39.05 12.54 18.38
CA ARG A 674 38.64 11.12 18.49
C ARG A 674 39.63 10.24 19.28
N ASN A 675 40.47 10.84 20.12
CA ASN A 675 41.46 10.10 20.89
C ASN A 675 40.78 9.24 21.98
N ALA A 676 41.09 7.94 22.00
CA ALA A 676 40.47 6.97 22.89
C ALA A 676 41.41 5.79 23.20
N VAL A 677 41.47 5.41 24.48
CA VAL A 677 42.17 4.22 24.97
C VAL A 677 41.14 3.19 25.41
N TRP A 678 41.08 2.06 24.69
CA TRP A 678 40.17 0.95 25.00
C TRP A 678 40.79 0.02 26.04
N LEU A 679 40.06 -0.29 27.09
CA LEU A 679 40.49 -1.13 28.21
C LEU A 679 40.15 -2.63 27.95
N PRO A 680 40.70 -3.57 28.76
CA PRO A 680 40.39 -4.99 28.65
C PRO A 680 38.89 -5.30 28.72
N GLY A 681 38.42 -6.27 27.94
CA GLY A 681 37.03 -6.75 28.00
C GLY A 681 36.68 -7.47 29.32
N SER A 682 37.68 -8.03 30.00
CA SER A 682 37.54 -8.79 31.25
C SER A 682 37.27 -7.97 32.51
N LEU A 683 37.08 -6.64 32.38
CA LEU A 683 36.77 -5.75 33.50
C LEU A 683 35.32 -5.88 33.96
N SER A 684 35.12 -6.02 35.27
CA SER A 684 33.82 -5.89 35.93
C SER A 684 33.59 -4.44 36.41
N GLU A 685 34.59 -3.84 37.04
CA GLU A 685 34.59 -2.48 37.58
C GLU A 685 35.91 -1.76 37.25
N ALA A 686 35.85 -0.44 37.04
CA ALA A 686 37.01 0.43 36.91
C ALA A 686 36.69 1.80 37.51
N VAL A 687 37.54 2.33 38.39
CA VAL A 687 37.33 3.60 39.11
C VAL A 687 38.61 4.42 39.12
N VAL A 688 38.55 5.70 38.75
CA VAL A 688 39.73 6.59 38.82
C VAL A 688 40.01 6.97 40.27
N THR A 689 41.28 6.92 40.66
CA THR A 689 41.74 7.25 42.02
C THR A 689 42.44 8.61 42.06
N THR A 690 42.64 9.16 43.26
CA THR A 690 43.41 10.40 43.46
C THR A 690 44.92 10.21 43.34
N ASN A 691 45.41 8.96 43.36
CA ASN A 691 46.82 8.65 43.20
C ASN A 691 47.28 8.89 41.75
N THR A 692 48.48 9.45 41.57
CA THR A 692 49.06 9.70 40.24
C THR A 692 50.25 8.78 39.97
N CYS A 693 50.53 8.55 38.69
CA CYS A 693 51.66 7.76 38.25
C CYS A 693 52.94 8.61 38.21
N ASN A 694 53.95 8.22 38.99
CA ASN A 694 55.24 8.91 39.06
C ASN A 694 56.15 8.70 37.83
N ILE A 695 55.75 7.86 36.88
CA ILE A 695 56.54 7.48 35.69
C ILE A 695 56.01 8.17 34.41
N CYS A 696 54.69 8.38 34.32
CA CYS A 696 54.06 8.86 33.09
C CYS A 696 54.17 10.37 32.94
N THR A 697 54.82 10.83 31.86
CA THR A 697 54.88 12.24 31.46
C THR A 697 54.28 12.45 30.05
N PRO A 698 53.74 13.65 29.73
CA PRO A 698 53.40 14.72 30.67
C PRO A 698 52.26 14.30 31.61
N GLY A 699 52.41 14.64 32.90
CA GLY A 699 51.45 14.36 33.95
C GLY A 699 50.57 15.57 34.34
N PRO A 700 49.63 15.41 35.28
CA PRO A 700 49.34 14.18 36.01
C PRO A 700 48.63 13.12 35.15
N VAL A 701 48.95 11.84 35.43
CA VAL A 701 48.17 10.69 34.95
C VAL A 701 47.66 9.96 36.20
N TYR A 702 46.36 9.98 36.42
CA TYR A 702 45.72 9.34 37.57
C TYR A 702 45.65 7.82 37.38
N LEU A 703 45.89 7.09 38.47
CA LEU A 703 45.79 5.63 38.51
C LEU A 703 44.32 5.21 38.58
N ILE A 704 43.99 4.11 37.91
CA ILE A 704 42.66 3.52 37.88
C ILE A 704 42.70 2.23 38.68
N GLN A 705 41.79 2.09 39.65
CA GLN A 705 41.54 0.82 40.32
C GLN A 705 40.69 -0.05 39.38
N PHE A 706 41.30 -1.08 38.83
CA PHE A 706 40.67 -2.10 38.01
C PHE A 706 40.23 -3.28 38.87
N LYS A 707 39.09 -3.86 38.49
CA LYS A 707 38.59 -5.14 39.00
C LYS A 707 38.24 -6.02 37.82
N PHE A 708 38.87 -7.19 37.76
CA PHE A 708 38.70 -8.15 36.69
C PHE A 708 37.71 -9.25 37.09
N ARG A 709 37.17 -9.95 36.10
CA ARG A 709 36.38 -11.16 36.31
C ARG A 709 37.35 -12.33 36.41
N GLN A 710 37.37 -13.01 37.57
CA GLN A 710 38.35 -14.06 37.89
C GLN A 710 38.44 -15.19 36.85
N LEU A 711 37.33 -15.51 36.15
CA LEU A 711 37.27 -16.54 35.12
C LEU A 711 37.75 -16.07 33.74
N GLU A 712 37.99 -14.77 33.57
CA GLU A 712 38.36 -14.12 32.29
C GLU A 712 39.80 -13.55 32.33
N ILE A 713 40.56 -13.80 33.41
CA ILE A 713 42.00 -13.49 33.54
C ILE A 713 42.79 -14.75 33.95
N PRO A 714 44.08 -14.88 33.59
CA PRO A 714 44.88 -16.04 33.98
C PRO A 714 45.11 -16.09 35.52
N PRO A 715 45.25 -17.28 36.12
CA PRO A 715 45.22 -17.46 37.58
C PRO A 715 46.42 -16.86 38.34
N ASN A 716 47.46 -16.41 37.64
CA ASN A 716 48.61 -15.70 38.21
C ASN A 716 48.42 -14.17 38.28
N TYR A 717 47.29 -13.63 37.83
CA TYR A 717 46.97 -12.20 37.93
C TYR A 717 45.95 -11.92 39.04
N SER A 718 46.12 -10.79 39.74
CA SER A 718 45.19 -10.35 40.76
C SER A 718 43.87 -9.88 40.16
N VAL A 719 42.76 -10.24 40.81
CA VAL A 719 41.41 -9.70 40.52
C VAL A 719 41.36 -8.18 40.67
N ASN A 720 42.10 -7.62 41.63
CA ASN A 720 42.18 -6.18 41.85
C ASN A 720 43.58 -5.68 41.46
N HIS A 721 43.66 -4.69 40.56
CA HIS A 721 44.91 -4.08 40.11
C HIS A 721 44.78 -2.56 40.09
N LEU A 722 45.76 -1.84 40.64
CA LEU A 722 45.80 -0.38 40.59
C LEU A 722 46.83 0.05 39.53
N GLY A 723 46.37 0.65 38.43
CA GLY A 723 47.20 0.75 37.22
C GLY A 723 47.13 2.04 36.43
N CYS A 724 48.12 2.25 35.55
CA CYS A 724 48.28 3.45 34.72
C CYS A 724 47.89 3.18 33.26
N ILE A 725 47.12 4.08 32.62
CA ILE A 725 46.89 4.00 31.16
C ILE A 725 47.96 4.73 30.32
N GLY A 726 49.01 5.26 30.96
CA GLY A 726 50.04 6.04 30.30
C GLY A 726 51.10 5.22 29.57
N GLY A 727 50.98 3.88 29.57
CA GLY A 727 51.92 2.95 28.93
C GLY A 727 53.03 2.43 29.87
N CYS A 728 53.03 2.84 31.14
CA CYS A 728 54.00 2.40 32.15
C CYS A 728 53.68 1.06 32.81
N ASP A 729 52.47 0.54 32.63
CA ASP A 729 51.92 -0.57 33.39
C ASP A 729 51.96 -1.86 32.56
N GLU A 730 53.00 -2.66 32.78
CA GLU A 730 53.23 -3.91 32.06
C GLU A 730 52.12 -4.93 32.34
N ILE A 731 51.57 -4.97 33.55
CA ILE A 731 50.49 -5.89 33.94
C ILE A 731 49.22 -5.55 33.16
N LEU A 732 48.81 -4.27 33.15
CA LEU A 732 47.65 -3.82 32.39
C LEU A 732 47.85 -4.04 30.88
N SER A 733 49.07 -3.85 30.37
CA SER A 733 49.40 -4.12 28.96
C SER A 733 49.23 -5.61 28.61
N GLN A 734 49.83 -6.51 29.41
CA GLN A 734 49.74 -7.97 29.23
C GLN A 734 48.29 -8.46 29.32
N VAL A 735 47.53 -8.03 30.34
CA VAL A 735 46.11 -8.40 30.48
C VAL A 735 45.27 -7.85 29.32
N THR A 736 45.58 -6.67 28.78
CA THR A 736 44.91 -6.12 27.58
C THR A 736 45.19 -6.94 26.32
N GLU A 737 46.39 -7.50 26.19
CA GLU A 737 46.78 -8.35 25.06
C GLU A 737 46.15 -9.75 25.15
N ILE A 738 46.13 -10.35 26.36
CA ILE A 738 45.56 -11.68 26.63
C ILE A 738 44.02 -11.68 26.54
N CYS A 739 43.36 -10.73 27.19
CA CYS A 739 41.89 -10.70 27.29
C CYS A 739 41.22 -9.94 26.12
N GLY A 740 42.00 -9.26 25.28
CA GLY A 740 41.52 -8.40 24.22
C GLY A 740 40.94 -7.07 24.72
N ARG A 741 40.94 -6.07 23.84
CA ARG A 741 40.29 -4.77 24.08
C ARG A 741 38.78 -4.88 23.84
N GLY A 742 37.98 -4.23 24.68
CA GLY A 742 36.51 -4.31 24.69
C GLY A 742 35.75 -3.81 23.44
N SER A 743 36.39 -3.65 22.29
CA SER A 743 35.75 -3.65 20.97
C SER A 743 36.79 -3.77 19.84
N ARG A 744 36.80 -4.90 19.11
CA ARG A 744 37.34 -4.97 17.75
C ARG A 744 36.77 -6.16 16.97
N MET A 745 36.25 -5.88 15.77
CA MET A 745 36.07 -6.88 14.72
C MET A 745 37.44 -7.44 14.28
N PRO A 746 37.55 -8.74 13.97
CA PRO A 746 38.84 -9.35 13.61
C PRO A 746 39.27 -8.99 12.18
N ALA A 747 40.53 -8.57 12.03
CA ALA A 747 41.22 -8.58 10.75
C ALA A 747 41.90 -9.95 10.52
N ARG A 748 41.87 -10.45 9.28
CA ARG A 748 42.48 -11.76 8.89
C ARG A 748 44.00 -11.79 9.17
N PRO A 749 44.57 -12.98 9.45
CA PRO A 749 45.97 -13.11 9.84
C PRO A 749 46.96 -12.98 8.67
N ARG A 750 48.18 -12.51 8.98
CA ARG A 750 49.39 -12.73 8.18
C ARG A 750 50.30 -13.72 8.92
N GLY A 751 51.02 -14.55 8.17
CA GLY A 751 51.84 -15.64 8.71
C GLY A 751 53.17 -15.22 9.37
N PRO A 752 53.94 -16.20 9.88
CA PRO A 752 55.09 -15.97 10.76
C PRO A 752 56.36 -15.50 10.04
N THR A 753 57.31 -15.03 10.84
CA THR A 753 58.53 -14.28 10.48
C THR A 753 59.77 -15.14 10.21
N ALA A 754 60.73 -14.56 9.48
CA ALA A 754 62.14 -14.99 9.44
C ALA A 754 63.06 -13.74 9.40
N PRO A 755 64.34 -13.82 9.83
CA PRO A 755 65.12 -12.68 10.35
C PRO A 755 66.05 -11.98 9.32
N PRO A 756 66.76 -10.89 9.67
CA PRO A 756 67.30 -9.92 8.71
C PRO A 756 68.79 -10.10 8.35
N SER A 757 69.22 -9.58 7.19
CA SER A 757 70.49 -8.83 7.03
C SER A 757 70.77 -8.36 5.59
N ASN A 758 71.58 -7.29 5.53
CA ASN A 758 72.47 -6.82 4.45
C ASN A 758 71.93 -6.11 3.19
N ALA A 759 72.65 -5.03 2.89
CA ALA A 759 72.45 -4.06 1.83
C ALA A 759 72.76 -4.60 0.41
N HIS A 760 72.14 -4.02 -0.61
CA HIS A 760 72.83 -3.21 -1.64
C HIS A 760 71.83 -2.49 -2.57
N HIS A 761 72.33 -1.53 -3.35
CA HIS A 761 71.58 -0.60 -4.22
C HIS A 761 70.60 -1.25 -5.23
N THR A 762 69.47 -0.57 -5.52
CA THR A 762 69.14 0.01 -6.85
C THR A 762 67.78 0.76 -6.87
N ASN A 763 67.62 1.68 -7.84
CA ASN A 763 66.49 2.63 -7.98
C ASN A 763 65.12 2.00 -8.32
N PRO A 764 63.99 2.60 -7.87
CA PRO A 764 62.71 2.55 -8.57
C PRO A 764 62.58 3.71 -9.58
N ARG A 765 62.12 3.40 -10.80
CA ARG A 765 61.93 4.38 -11.89
C ARG A 765 60.85 5.42 -11.56
N GLN A 766 61.22 6.70 -11.52
CA GLN A 766 60.25 7.80 -11.63
C GLN A 766 59.67 7.82 -13.06
N ARG A 767 58.35 7.99 -13.20
CA ARG A 767 57.72 8.21 -14.51
C ARG A 767 57.71 9.71 -14.82
N PRO A 768 58.09 10.14 -16.02
CA PRO A 768 58.07 11.55 -16.40
C PRO A 768 56.63 12.08 -16.63
N CYS A 769 56.47 13.39 -16.48
CA CYS A 769 55.25 14.14 -16.76
C CYS A 769 54.81 13.97 -18.22
N MET A 770 53.53 13.66 -18.47
CA MET A 770 53.07 13.33 -19.83
C MET A 770 53.05 14.52 -20.81
N ASN A 771 53.13 15.76 -20.32
CA ASN A 771 53.08 16.97 -21.16
C ASN A 771 54.46 17.52 -21.55
N CYS A 772 55.51 17.29 -20.75
CA CYS A 772 56.87 17.81 -21.00
C CYS A 772 57.99 16.77 -20.90
N GLN A 773 57.68 15.53 -20.51
CA GLN A 773 58.63 14.41 -20.33
C GLN A 773 59.73 14.60 -19.26
N GLU A 774 59.62 15.60 -18.39
CA GLU A 774 60.51 15.78 -17.23
C GLU A 774 60.01 15.06 -15.97
N THR A 775 60.94 14.68 -15.06
CA THR A 775 60.63 14.02 -13.79
C THR A 775 60.73 15.00 -12.62
N GLY A 776 59.66 15.12 -11.81
CA GLY A 776 59.68 15.91 -10.57
C GLY A 776 58.35 16.55 -10.16
N HIS A 777 57.33 16.57 -11.03
CA HIS A 777 56.02 17.16 -10.77
C HIS A 777 54.88 16.35 -11.40
N SER A 778 53.63 16.60 -11.01
CA SER A 778 52.46 15.93 -11.57
C SER A 778 52.02 16.57 -12.90
N SER A 779 51.35 15.81 -13.78
CA SER A 779 50.86 16.34 -15.07
C SER A 779 49.86 17.50 -14.95
N ASN A 780 49.27 17.71 -13.76
CA ASN A 780 48.33 18.81 -13.51
C ASN A 780 49.03 20.14 -13.18
N ASP A 781 50.30 20.10 -12.77
CA ASP A 781 51.08 21.26 -12.29
C ASP A 781 52.11 21.76 -13.32
N CYS A 782 51.97 21.36 -14.59
CA CYS A 782 52.94 21.62 -15.65
C CYS A 782 52.90 23.11 -16.11
N PRO A 783 54.00 23.89 -16.00
CA PRO A 783 53.99 25.34 -16.26
C PRO A 783 53.72 25.78 -17.71
N LEU A 784 53.79 24.87 -18.69
CA LEU A 784 53.73 25.19 -20.12
C LEU A 784 52.31 25.38 -20.68
N ARG A 785 51.25 25.35 -19.86
CA ARG A 785 49.86 25.38 -20.32
C ARG A 785 49.33 26.76 -20.75
N SER A 786 50.21 27.71 -21.08
CA SER A 786 49.81 29.05 -21.55
C SER A 786 50.76 29.59 -22.62
N ARG A 787 50.38 29.39 -23.90
CA ARG A 787 50.56 30.32 -25.03
C ARG A 787 50.14 29.67 -26.35
N ASN A 788 49.07 30.18 -26.94
CA ASN A 788 49.05 30.51 -28.37
C ASN A 788 48.03 31.63 -28.61
N VAL A 789 48.49 32.73 -29.22
CA VAL A 789 47.73 33.98 -29.40
C VAL A 789 48.01 34.54 -30.79
N GLY A 790 46.96 35.07 -31.43
CA GLY A 790 47.02 35.96 -32.60
C GLY A 790 45.93 35.61 -33.63
N HIS A 791 45.31 36.52 -34.37
CA HIS A 791 45.21 38.00 -34.38
C HIS A 791 44.07 38.35 -35.39
N ARG A 792 43.36 39.49 -35.42
CA ARG A 792 43.39 40.79 -34.70
C ARG A 792 41.98 41.42 -34.84
N GLY A 793 41.47 42.19 -33.88
CA GLY A 793 40.21 42.96 -34.04
C GLY A 793 39.88 43.84 -32.84
N ARG A 794 39.92 45.16 -33.02
CA ARG A 794 39.68 46.17 -31.97
C ARG A 794 38.44 46.97 -32.35
N SER A 795 37.39 46.93 -31.54
CA SER A 795 36.30 47.91 -31.55
C SER A 795 35.74 48.03 -30.14
N GLU A 796 35.66 49.26 -29.66
CA GLU A 796 34.69 49.62 -28.63
C GLU A 796 33.30 49.56 -29.26
N HIS A 797 32.29 49.11 -28.51
CA HIS A 797 30.90 49.52 -28.73
C HIS A 797 30.07 49.19 -27.48
N ASN A 798 29.31 50.18 -27.00
CA ASN A 798 28.25 49.96 -26.03
C ASN A 798 27.21 48.99 -26.60
N GLY A 799 26.75 48.04 -25.79
CA GLY A 799 25.64 47.16 -26.12
C GLY A 799 25.08 46.50 -24.88
N GLU A 800 23.79 46.72 -24.59
CA GLU A 800 23.08 46.00 -23.54
C GLU A 800 23.09 44.50 -23.82
N ALA A 801 23.29 43.68 -22.78
CA ALA A 801 23.34 42.23 -22.92
C ALA A 801 21.94 41.67 -23.22
N SER A 802 21.60 41.53 -24.50
CA SER A 802 20.31 40.98 -24.93
C SER A 802 20.20 39.50 -24.58
N VAL A 803 19.41 39.18 -23.54
CA VAL A 803 19.08 37.79 -23.18
C VAL A 803 18.31 37.12 -24.31
N SER A 804 18.74 35.95 -24.76
CA SER A 804 18.09 35.20 -25.84
C SER A 804 17.34 33.97 -25.32
N CYS A 805 16.19 33.65 -25.90
CA CYS A 805 15.37 32.50 -25.51
C CYS A 805 16.10 31.17 -25.72
N SER A 806 16.19 30.33 -24.68
CA SER A 806 16.86 29.02 -24.79
C SER A 806 16.16 28.04 -25.76
N SER A 807 14.85 28.19 -25.96
CA SER A 807 14.03 27.29 -26.78
C SER A 807 13.97 27.67 -28.27
N CYS A 808 13.88 28.97 -28.59
CA CYS A 808 13.73 29.45 -29.98
C CYS A 808 14.82 30.44 -30.45
N ARG A 809 15.78 30.79 -29.59
CA ARG A 809 16.94 31.67 -29.86
C ARG A 809 16.64 33.11 -30.30
N THR A 810 15.39 33.55 -30.31
CA THR A 810 15.04 34.96 -30.51
C THR A 810 15.38 35.81 -29.27
N PRO A 811 15.65 37.12 -29.43
CA PRO A 811 15.85 38.03 -28.30
C PRO A 811 14.62 38.09 -27.39
N CYS A 812 14.85 38.03 -26.08
CA CYS A 812 13.82 38.25 -25.06
C CYS A 812 13.71 39.74 -24.72
N ILE A 813 12.52 40.16 -24.31
CA ILE A 813 12.25 41.53 -23.86
C ILE A 813 12.13 41.58 -22.34
N LEU A 814 12.72 42.62 -21.75
CA LEU A 814 12.62 42.90 -20.33
C LEU A 814 11.22 43.43 -20.00
N ARG A 815 10.54 42.80 -19.04
CA ARG A 815 9.21 43.16 -18.55
C ARG A 815 9.22 43.25 -17.02
N THR A 816 8.30 44.03 -16.47
CA THR A 816 8.12 44.17 -15.02
C THR A 816 6.85 43.43 -14.59
N ALA A 817 6.96 42.59 -13.57
CA ALA A 817 5.83 41.82 -13.05
C ALA A 817 4.87 42.70 -12.23
N ASN A 818 3.57 42.42 -12.36
CA ASN A 818 2.48 43.14 -11.68
C ASN A 818 1.68 42.25 -10.70
N THR A 819 2.02 40.97 -10.56
CA THR A 819 1.39 40.03 -9.62
C THR A 819 1.76 40.36 -8.17
N ALA A 820 0.84 40.14 -7.22
CA ALA A 820 0.97 40.60 -5.83
C ALA A 820 2.32 40.25 -5.18
N ASN A 821 2.78 39.01 -5.33
CA ASN A 821 4.02 38.52 -4.70
C ASN A 821 5.31 38.89 -5.45
N ASN A 822 5.24 39.50 -6.64
CA ASN A 822 6.40 39.84 -7.47
C ASN A 822 6.34 41.27 -8.04
N ARG A 823 5.45 42.12 -7.53
CA ARG A 823 5.15 43.45 -8.08
C ARG A 823 6.41 44.31 -8.12
N GLY A 824 6.83 44.71 -9.33
CA GLY A 824 8.05 45.50 -9.56
C GLY A 824 9.31 44.69 -9.90
N ARG A 825 9.32 43.36 -9.77
CA ARG A 825 10.45 42.52 -10.21
C ARG A 825 10.53 42.46 -11.73
N LYS A 826 11.75 42.45 -12.27
CA LYS A 826 12.01 42.41 -13.72
C LYS A 826 12.36 41.01 -14.22
N PHE A 827 11.88 40.66 -15.41
CA PHE A 827 12.15 39.38 -16.06
C PHE A 827 12.24 39.52 -17.58
N TYR A 828 13.06 38.69 -18.20
CA TYR A 828 13.15 38.55 -19.65
C TYR A 828 12.14 37.51 -20.13
N ALA A 829 11.30 37.88 -21.10
CA ALA A 829 10.30 37.00 -21.70
C ALA A 829 10.50 36.88 -23.23
N CYS A 830 10.22 35.71 -23.79
CA CYS A 830 10.18 35.54 -25.24
C CYS A 830 9.09 36.40 -25.89
N GLN A 831 9.32 36.90 -27.10
CA GLN A 831 8.32 37.68 -27.85
C GLN A 831 7.26 36.82 -28.56
N SER A 832 7.55 35.54 -28.83
CA SER A 832 6.60 34.64 -29.50
C SER A 832 5.47 34.20 -28.55
N GLN A 833 4.21 34.39 -28.97
CA GLN A 833 3.02 34.04 -28.19
C GLN A 833 2.89 32.53 -27.90
N GLU A 834 3.57 31.68 -28.67
CA GLU A 834 3.57 30.22 -28.46
C GLU A 834 4.73 29.74 -27.55
N CYS A 835 5.57 30.65 -27.05
CA CYS A 835 6.79 30.31 -26.31
C CYS A 835 6.79 30.82 -24.86
N ASN A 836 6.49 29.94 -23.91
CA ASN A 836 6.43 30.24 -22.47
C ASN A 836 7.81 30.40 -21.79
N PHE A 837 8.87 30.75 -22.51
CA PHE A 837 10.18 30.98 -21.92
C PHE A 837 10.24 32.34 -21.22
N PHE A 838 10.58 32.32 -19.92
CA PHE A 838 10.98 33.50 -19.18
C PHE A 838 12.10 33.18 -18.17
N VAL A 839 12.83 34.21 -17.75
CA VAL A 839 13.83 34.15 -16.67
C VAL A 839 13.87 35.48 -15.93
N TRP A 840 13.97 35.47 -14.60
CA TRP A 840 14.08 36.71 -13.81
C TRP A 840 15.45 37.36 -14.01
N GLU A 841 15.50 38.70 -13.97
CA GLU A 841 16.74 39.47 -14.15
C GLU A 841 17.76 39.19 -13.03
N ASP A 842 17.28 39.03 -11.79
CA ASP A 842 18.11 38.66 -10.63
C ASP A 842 18.76 37.28 -10.77
N SER A 843 18.04 36.31 -11.34
CA SER A 843 18.46 34.93 -11.53
C SER A 843 19.54 34.75 -12.62
N LEU A 844 19.92 35.83 -13.32
CA LEU A 844 21.02 35.84 -14.29
C LEU A 844 22.34 36.34 -13.68
N ASN A 845 22.30 36.97 -12.50
CA ASN A 845 23.50 37.42 -11.78
C ASN A 845 24.09 36.34 -10.86
N ASP A 846 23.27 35.38 -10.40
CA ASP A 846 23.74 34.20 -9.67
C ASP A 846 24.28 33.16 -10.66
N GLY A 847 25.61 32.98 -10.65
CA GLY A 847 26.38 32.24 -11.66
C GLY A 847 26.23 30.70 -11.68
N THR A 848 25.04 30.16 -11.43
CA THR A 848 24.71 28.72 -11.47
C THR A 848 23.71 28.43 -12.58
N GLY A 849 24.23 28.13 -13.78
CA GLY A 849 23.41 27.93 -14.98
C GLY A 849 22.38 26.79 -14.89
N ALA A 850 21.10 27.14 -14.72
CA ALA A 850 19.99 26.21 -14.73
C ALA A 850 19.40 25.99 -16.14
N ARG A 851 19.05 24.74 -16.46
CA ARG A 851 18.30 24.39 -17.69
C ARG A 851 16.81 24.46 -17.40
N SER A 852 16.08 25.32 -18.13
CA SER A 852 14.63 25.42 -18.02
C SER A 852 13.92 24.30 -18.80
N ALA A 853 12.88 23.71 -18.20
CA ALA A 853 12.11 22.62 -18.79
C ALA A 853 10.72 23.10 -19.26
N THR A 854 10.51 23.13 -20.57
CA THR A 854 9.20 23.44 -21.18
C THR A 854 8.24 22.26 -21.09
N ARG A 855 7.10 22.43 -20.40
CA ARG A 855 5.93 21.53 -20.50
C ARG A 855 5.03 21.96 -21.65
N SER A 856 4.71 21.04 -22.57
CA SER A 856 3.66 21.20 -23.57
C SER A 856 2.37 20.50 -23.11
N ASN A 857 1.32 21.27 -22.82
CA ASN A 857 -0.02 20.73 -22.57
C ASN A 857 -0.78 20.58 -23.89
N SER A 858 -1.36 19.40 -24.14
CA SER A 858 -2.33 19.16 -25.21
C SER A 858 -3.64 18.63 -24.62
N ILE A 859 -4.71 19.43 -24.71
CA ILE A 859 -6.07 19.06 -24.28
C ILE A 859 -6.79 18.40 -25.47
N PRO A 860 -7.56 17.32 -25.28
CA PRO A 860 -8.37 16.72 -26.35
C PRO A 860 -9.74 17.39 -26.50
N SER A 861 -10.11 17.77 -27.72
CA SER A 861 -11.47 18.21 -28.10
C SER A 861 -12.20 17.13 -28.92
N SER A 862 -13.53 17.10 -28.85
CA SER A 862 -14.36 15.98 -29.31
C SER A 862 -15.20 16.24 -30.58
N ASN A 863 -15.08 15.32 -31.56
CA ASN A 863 -16.12 14.90 -32.55
C ASN A 863 -16.71 15.96 -33.54
N PRO A 864 -17.53 15.59 -34.57
CA PRO A 864 -17.99 14.25 -35.01
C PRO A 864 -17.83 13.92 -36.54
N GLY A 865 -18.08 12.66 -36.96
CA GLY A 865 -18.97 12.42 -38.12
C GLY A 865 -18.54 11.59 -39.37
N ARG A 866 -18.89 10.29 -39.35
CA ARG A 866 -19.67 9.53 -40.39
C ARG A 866 -19.01 8.92 -41.67
N THR A 867 -19.53 7.72 -42.02
CA THR A 867 -19.35 6.89 -43.25
C THR A 867 -17.97 6.21 -43.44
N GLY A 868 -17.83 4.99 -44.01
CA GLY A 868 -18.79 3.95 -44.40
C GLY A 868 -18.25 3.07 -45.56
N GLY A 869 -18.02 1.76 -45.38
CA GLY A 869 -17.52 0.89 -46.46
C GLY A 869 -17.23 -0.57 -46.06
N ARG A 870 -17.46 -1.52 -46.98
CA ARG A 870 -17.28 -3.00 -46.81
C ARG A 870 -15.99 -3.49 -47.49
N GLY A 871 -15.41 -4.63 -47.08
CA GLY A 871 -14.60 -5.43 -48.03
C GLY A 871 -13.55 -6.44 -47.52
N SER A 872 -13.95 -7.70 -47.35
CA SER A 872 -13.22 -8.95 -47.69
C SER A 872 -11.80 -9.31 -47.15
N ARG A 873 -11.78 -10.41 -46.36
CA ARG A 873 -10.86 -11.58 -46.36
C ARG A 873 -9.41 -11.48 -46.91
N GLY A 874 -8.45 -11.83 -46.05
CA GLY A 874 -7.14 -12.42 -46.39
C GLY A 874 -6.68 -13.40 -45.31
N ARG A 875 -6.05 -14.53 -45.68
CA ARG A 875 -5.64 -15.64 -44.78
C ARG A 875 -4.10 -15.72 -44.68
N GLY A 876 -3.57 -15.97 -43.49
CA GLY A 876 -2.27 -16.64 -43.29
C GLY A 876 -1.07 -15.75 -42.95
N GLY A 877 -0.30 -16.15 -41.93
CA GLY A 877 0.96 -15.52 -41.51
C GLY A 877 1.24 -15.74 -40.02
N GLN A 878 2.34 -16.42 -39.68
CA GLN A 878 2.70 -16.81 -38.31
C GLN A 878 3.61 -15.78 -37.60
N THR A 879 3.62 -15.86 -36.27
CA THR A 879 4.71 -15.50 -35.34
C THR A 879 5.26 -14.06 -35.35
N GLY A 880 5.01 -13.35 -34.24
CA GLY A 880 5.62 -12.05 -33.95
C GLY A 880 5.14 -11.52 -32.59
N ALA A 881 5.62 -12.12 -31.49
CA ALA A 881 5.27 -11.67 -30.14
C ALA A 881 5.96 -10.33 -29.84
N HIS A 882 5.26 -9.22 -30.10
CA HIS A 882 5.73 -7.90 -29.68
C HIS A 882 5.64 -7.78 -28.15
N THR A 883 6.75 -8.05 -27.48
CA THR A 883 7.00 -7.57 -26.12
C THR A 883 6.91 -6.05 -26.11
N ALA A 884 5.85 -5.51 -25.51
CA ALA A 884 5.74 -4.08 -25.27
C ALA A 884 6.90 -3.65 -24.36
N ALA A 885 7.83 -2.87 -24.90
CA ALA A 885 8.97 -2.37 -24.16
C ALA A 885 8.51 -1.33 -23.13
N THR A 886 8.43 -1.74 -21.86
CA THR A 886 8.05 -0.87 -20.75
C THR A 886 9.21 0.06 -20.37
N THR A 887 9.13 1.32 -20.78
CA THR A 887 10.07 2.38 -20.40
C THR A 887 9.89 2.69 -18.91
N PHE A 888 10.95 2.50 -18.10
CA PHE A 888 11.02 3.09 -16.76
C PHE A 888 11.56 4.51 -16.87
N VAL A 889 10.81 5.48 -16.32
CA VAL A 889 11.21 6.89 -16.21
C VAL A 889 11.11 7.27 -14.74
N SER A 890 12.08 8.04 -14.21
CA SER A 890 11.95 8.65 -12.88
C SER A 890 10.80 9.65 -12.89
N ALA A 891 10.16 9.91 -11.74
CA ALA A 891 9.01 10.83 -11.68
C ALA A 891 9.35 12.31 -12.00
N THR A 892 10.62 12.64 -12.26
CA THR A 892 11.11 13.95 -12.73
C THR A 892 11.74 13.90 -14.13
N GLY A 893 12.01 12.73 -14.70
CA GLY A 893 12.72 12.58 -15.98
C GLY A 893 14.25 12.68 -15.91
N ASP A 894 14.81 13.05 -14.76
CA ASP A 894 16.27 13.15 -14.57
C ASP A 894 16.90 11.80 -14.15
N PRO A 895 18.14 11.50 -14.59
CA PRO A 895 18.87 10.31 -14.17
C PRO A 895 19.39 10.43 -12.74
N ILE A 896 19.26 9.34 -11.98
CA ILE A 896 19.80 9.23 -10.61
C ILE A 896 21.33 9.29 -10.69
N SER A 897 21.88 10.47 -10.38
CA SER A 897 23.30 10.74 -10.47
C SER A 897 24.08 9.96 -9.41
N GLY A 898 24.75 8.87 -9.81
CA GLY A 898 25.71 8.18 -8.95
C GLY A 898 25.80 6.66 -9.07
N ARG A 899 24.88 5.97 -9.77
CA ARG A 899 24.98 4.51 -9.98
C ARG A 899 25.09 4.15 -11.45
N ARG A 900 26.19 3.49 -11.79
CA ARG A 900 26.47 2.95 -13.13
C ARG A 900 25.79 1.58 -13.29
N CYS A 901 25.34 1.26 -14.49
CA CYS A 901 24.88 -0.08 -14.87
C CYS A 901 25.96 -1.12 -14.54
N PHE A 902 25.64 -2.09 -13.67
CA PHE A 902 26.61 -3.11 -13.23
C PHE A 902 27.09 -4.07 -14.35
N ARG A 903 26.47 -4.05 -15.54
CA ARG A 903 26.86 -4.89 -16.70
C ARG A 903 27.75 -4.16 -17.72
N CYS A 904 27.63 -2.84 -17.87
CA CYS A 904 28.39 -2.08 -18.88
C CYS A 904 29.01 -0.75 -18.39
N GLY A 905 28.78 -0.33 -17.14
CA GLY A 905 29.37 0.88 -16.56
C GLY A 905 28.69 2.21 -16.93
N ASP A 906 27.59 2.17 -17.69
CA ASP A 906 26.83 3.32 -18.18
C ASP A 906 25.81 3.83 -17.13
N PRO A 907 25.79 5.11 -16.75
CA PRO A 907 24.80 5.67 -15.79
C PRO A 907 23.41 5.93 -16.38
N SER A 908 23.18 5.76 -17.69
CA SER A 908 21.90 6.08 -18.35
C SER A 908 20.79 5.05 -18.14
N HIS A 909 21.10 3.83 -17.68
CA HIS A 909 20.14 2.73 -17.60
C HIS A 909 20.47 1.71 -16.51
N PHE A 910 19.46 0.95 -16.06
CA PHE A 910 19.63 -0.16 -15.12
C PHE A 910 20.03 -1.47 -15.83
N ALA A 911 20.62 -2.42 -15.09
CA ALA A 911 21.17 -3.66 -15.64
C ALA A 911 20.14 -4.57 -16.35
N ASN A 912 18.86 -4.48 -15.97
CA ASN A 912 17.74 -5.16 -16.64
C ASN A 912 17.36 -4.53 -18.00
N LEU A 913 17.76 -3.28 -18.25
CA LEU A 913 17.57 -2.53 -19.49
C LEU A 913 18.87 -2.36 -20.29
N CYS A 914 19.94 -3.07 -19.92
CA CYS A 914 21.23 -2.96 -20.60
C CYS A 914 21.15 -3.45 -22.06
N PRO A 915 21.59 -2.67 -23.07
CA PRO A 915 21.60 -3.12 -24.47
C PRO A 915 22.39 -4.42 -24.68
N ASN A 916 23.42 -4.65 -23.87
CA ASN A 916 24.25 -5.86 -23.88
C ASN A 916 23.60 -7.04 -23.13
N ARG A 917 22.27 -7.12 -23.00
CA ARG A 917 21.61 -8.17 -22.20
C ARG A 917 21.76 -9.59 -22.79
N GLY A 918 22.04 -9.68 -24.10
CA GLY A 918 22.14 -10.92 -24.87
C GLY A 918 23.55 -11.29 -25.38
N VAL A 919 24.61 -10.74 -24.77
CA VAL A 919 26.02 -11.18 -24.96
C VAL A 919 26.59 -11.65 -23.63
#